data_AF-A0A820GT71-F1
#
_entry.id   AF-A0A820GT71-F1
#
_cell.length_a   1.000
_cell.length_b   1.000
_cell.length_c   1.000
_cell.angle_alpha   90.00
_cell.angle_beta   90.00
_cell.angle_gamma   90.00
#
_symmetry.space_group_name_H-M   'P 1'
#
loop_
_entity.id
_entity.type
_entity.pdbx_description
1 polymer ?
#
loop_
_entity_poly.entity_id
_entity_poly.type
_entity_poly.pdbx_seq_one_letter_code
_entity_poly.pdbx_strand_id
1 'polypeptide(L)'
;MVKHDFICLLGNDGCGKTSICELINSKKDDNNNKIIAVERSNGLGVEYGIDPSIVDKLTLEYIFDEEYFNKITLPDQTINGEKIYWIILDCEVDIILKRIQSRSKSNVWETRKALNYFQQRFRHLSAYFGIPFIDTTQQTLEQVYHNVTNIIRNYSEFYRHYRQMNAQILTYDLIQQCDVENKLYNVVDIYDFDKITNLPEYAQEFDNVDKRQLYIRWYVNNNSPEIDQHRNIIKIGDYELPITGIILRLVNEGESKRIYTDISGNPFTKNLAFILLKSTIYSHSMQITGEINNLSSVRACGSQLFLEMMWRNGLKHSYRSINSNGIIVSDFINEIPPVEIIVKQYCEGTDKNSFYDILQNEEIVVPNCNNKYVCGPYVRFDWRNPNHISLKTRKCLNKNPYYYIYEQAVGKEVFFNKILANKQYAIPVGDKNITEDLLTHIIDIKQTKLSVLKMFMVIQSYFSRVNLLIKDVCFMLDKNGKQFWGEINQDCMRITMIDNNQNKFDKDIWRTGGSSSREQIMQKWNDFNKIFFDYFMKNKFHQTELLNYNSYFYIEEIEQLLENKKLRIPSSLQELWLNIRGKTPRRILVTMDMFNGQPVLVKSSQVYETHNDGDYRQAIEKLSIFPDILIVDIDGAFGETNTKNRQIIKKLAQKYHVFTGGGLRSLNDIEDVLKSSVRRCVIASANDELIAKIPKERLIVEISVNEQNEVLIHDCQTNTHINIITRINQLIQIGVHAISITFVQTEGYLSGIPRKQIQDLLLEIPENIKRIYIAGGISTLDDLEYLWSFSRVIPQLGSAIWKNKLTIGSIFNSMINFDNNGTVSAIVQDVNGLVKGLCYMNRQSIEQTCQTRNLFRYSRKLDRAIMKGEISGDIQHVIKISLDCDSDAMLITVDSRKPFCHTGSHSCFSLQTNIKANLATLADHIKLQINNDSYSGMMQRNPPLALAKVMEEFWEVMASGQDNQVSECSDLFVHLVMYLNGIGIKMEDIFNELNARRWTPKILTEQIETAEKKSNEIIIGITTAKYTDKTDRFAEEQLGIKIIRHSGRNLLVEGQIIDRDKFAKYFGNNENIKLSLFTSKPKDMAWLLASKRVTHLITFEIVVKNYPTVYTVIHEAIDPTISLALICRKGASIEPEKWTRQKKPLIATEHVCHVTRFFEQNNINPHTYHLDRVTGSSEGFLINTDKYLLADAVVESGRTLEENNLEIWKVIIPQGQVHIALYGRCH
;
A
#
# COMPACT_ATOMS: atom_id res chain seq x y z
N MET A 1 -40.38 -37.69 -61.73
CA MET A 1 -41.12 -37.09 -60.60
C MET A 1 -40.91 -35.60 -60.69
N VAL A 2 -41.99 -34.82 -60.75
CA VAL A 2 -41.91 -33.35 -60.67
C VAL A 2 -41.32 -33.05 -59.29
N LYS A 3 -40.23 -32.30 -59.22
CA LYS A 3 -39.67 -31.87 -57.93
C LYS A 3 -40.50 -30.67 -57.45
N HIS A 4 -41.02 -30.79 -56.24
CA HIS A 4 -41.72 -29.71 -55.56
C HIS A 4 -40.77 -28.99 -54.60
N ASP A 5 -40.92 -27.68 -54.52
CA ASP A 5 -40.31 -26.85 -53.49
C ASP A 5 -41.44 -26.45 -52.53
N PHE A 6 -41.34 -26.82 -51.26
CA PHE A 6 -42.39 -26.55 -50.27
C PHE A 6 -42.09 -25.29 -49.50
N ILE A 7 -43.11 -24.47 -49.25
CA ILE A 7 -43.02 -23.28 -48.40
C ILE A 7 -43.92 -23.46 -47.20
N CYS A 8 -43.34 -23.43 -46.01
CA CYS A 8 -44.07 -23.34 -44.75
C CYS A 8 -44.14 -21.88 -44.32
N LEU A 9 -45.32 -21.26 -44.45
CA LEU A 9 -45.55 -19.91 -43.94
C LEU A 9 -45.97 -19.99 -42.47
N LEU A 10 -45.33 -19.17 -41.65
CA LEU A 10 -45.50 -19.11 -40.20
C LEU A 10 -45.94 -17.70 -39.79
N GLY A 11 -46.47 -17.55 -38.57
CA GLY A 11 -46.95 -16.27 -38.06
C GLY A 11 -48.45 -16.28 -37.77
N ASN A 12 -48.92 -15.20 -37.14
CA ASN A 12 -50.31 -15.03 -36.81
C ASN A 12 -51.19 -15.00 -38.08
N ASP A 13 -52.39 -15.58 -38.03
CA ASP A 13 -53.24 -15.67 -39.22
C ASP A 13 -53.66 -14.29 -39.77
N GLY A 14 -53.67 -13.24 -38.94
CA GLY A 14 -53.92 -11.85 -39.36
C GLY A 14 -52.77 -11.23 -40.16
N CYS A 15 -51.61 -11.88 -40.27
CA CYS A 15 -50.51 -11.47 -41.14
C CYS A 15 -50.77 -11.78 -42.63
N GLY A 16 -51.91 -12.39 -42.99
CA GLY A 16 -52.25 -12.71 -44.39
C GLY A 16 -51.72 -14.06 -44.88
N LYS A 17 -51.26 -14.92 -43.96
CA LYS A 17 -50.71 -16.26 -44.21
C LYS A 17 -51.57 -17.11 -45.15
N THR A 18 -52.83 -17.32 -44.80
CA THR A 18 -53.78 -18.12 -45.60
C THR A 18 -53.97 -17.57 -47.01
N SER A 19 -54.18 -16.26 -47.15
CA SER A 19 -54.37 -15.62 -48.45
C SER A 19 -53.13 -15.70 -49.34
N ILE A 20 -51.93 -15.66 -48.75
CA ILE A 20 -50.67 -15.83 -49.50
C ILE A 20 -50.47 -17.30 -49.89
N CYS A 21 -50.76 -18.25 -49.01
CA CYS A 21 -50.74 -19.68 -49.34
C CYS A 21 -51.65 -19.99 -50.54
N GLU A 22 -52.89 -19.48 -50.52
CA GLU A 22 -53.84 -19.64 -51.63
C GLU A 22 -53.30 -19.03 -52.93
N LEU A 23 -52.78 -17.80 -52.87
CA LEU A 23 -52.22 -17.12 -54.04
C LEU A 23 -51.03 -17.89 -54.64
N ILE A 24 -50.10 -18.36 -53.80
CA ILE A 24 -48.94 -19.16 -54.24
C ILE A 24 -49.41 -20.44 -54.93
N ASN A 25 -50.35 -21.16 -54.32
CA ASN A 25 -50.84 -22.43 -54.86
C ASN A 25 -51.69 -22.25 -56.13
N SER A 26 -52.28 -21.06 -56.34
CA SER A 26 -53.09 -20.74 -57.52
C SER A 26 -52.26 -20.36 -58.76
N LYS A 27 -51.03 -19.85 -58.57
CA LYS A 27 -50.14 -19.47 -59.68
C LYS A 27 -49.40 -20.70 -60.23
N LYS A 28 -49.53 -20.95 -61.54
CA LYS A 28 -48.73 -21.96 -62.25
C LYS A 28 -47.37 -21.32 -62.61
N ASP A 29 -46.27 -21.99 -62.29
CA ASP A 29 -44.92 -21.54 -62.63
C ASP A 29 -44.56 -21.93 -64.07
N ASP A 30 -43.92 -21.04 -64.82
CA ASP A 30 -43.58 -21.22 -66.24
C ASP A 30 -42.33 -22.11 -66.47
N ASN A 31 -41.65 -22.56 -65.39
CA ASN A 31 -40.33 -23.21 -65.44
C ASN A 31 -40.25 -24.63 -64.83
N ASN A 32 -41.33 -25.42 -64.86
CA ASN A 32 -41.33 -26.85 -64.49
C ASN A 32 -40.98 -27.24 -63.03
N ASN A 33 -40.69 -26.30 -62.13
CA ASN A 33 -40.70 -26.53 -60.67
C ASN A 33 -42.02 -26.01 -60.09
N LYS A 34 -42.76 -26.85 -59.36
CA LYS A 34 -44.06 -26.45 -58.80
C LYS A 34 -43.90 -26.18 -57.31
N ILE A 35 -43.92 -24.90 -56.94
CA ILE A 35 -43.87 -24.42 -55.56
C ILE A 35 -45.21 -24.72 -54.87
N ILE A 36 -45.18 -25.31 -53.68
CA ILE A 36 -46.37 -25.64 -52.90
C ILE A 36 -46.28 -24.96 -51.52
N ALA A 37 -47.18 -24.03 -51.24
CA ALA A 37 -47.29 -23.39 -49.94
C ALA A 37 -48.20 -24.21 -49.02
N VAL A 38 -47.67 -24.63 -47.87
CA VAL A 38 -48.37 -25.43 -46.87
C VAL A 38 -48.58 -24.61 -45.59
N GLU A 39 -49.78 -24.71 -45.03
CA GLU A 39 -50.12 -24.15 -43.71
C GLU A 39 -51.00 -25.14 -42.94
N ARG A 40 -51.19 -24.89 -41.65
CA ARG A 40 -51.96 -25.78 -40.77
C ARG A 40 -53.41 -26.02 -41.23
N SER A 41 -54.06 -25.03 -41.82
CA SER A 41 -55.49 -25.05 -42.18
C SER A 41 -55.80 -25.79 -43.49
N ASN A 42 -54.84 -25.94 -44.39
CA ASN A 42 -55.10 -26.46 -45.74
C ASN A 42 -54.86 -27.97 -45.90
N GLY A 43 -54.38 -28.67 -44.87
CA GLY A 43 -54.20 -30.14 -44.84
C GLY A 43 -53.09 -30.70 -45.75
N LEU A 44 -52.65 -29.93 -46.75
CA LEU A 44 -51.64 -30.31 -47.75
C LEU A 44 -50.31 -30.74 -47.10
N GLY A 45 -49.89 -30.11 -45.99
CA GLY A 45 -48.67 -30.49 -45.28
C GLY A 45 -48.66 -31.97 -44.87
N VAL A 46 -49.79 -32.49 -44.36
CA VAL A 46 -49.92 -33.87 -43.88
C VAL A 46 -49.79 -34.88 -45.04
N GLU A 47 -50.32 -34.54 -46.22
CA GLU A 47 -50.23 -35.38 -47.43
C GLU A 47 -48.79 -35.58 -47.91
N TYR A 48 -47.91 -34.60 -47.67
CA TYR A 48 -46.49 -34.63 -48.05
C TYR A 48 -45.53 -34.93 -46.87
N GLY A 49 -46.05 -35.27 -45.69
CA GLY A 49 -45.24 -35.60 -44.50
C GLY A 49 -44.59 -34.39 -43.82
N ILE A 50 -45.08 -33.17 -44.08
CA ILE A 50 -44.63 -31.91 -43.47
C ILE A 50 -45.59 -31.55 -42.33
N ASP A 51 -45.09 -31.38 -41.10
CA ASP A 51 -45.87 -30.86 -39.97
C ASP A 51 -45.67 -29.34 -39.81
N PRO A 52 -46.51 -28.48 -40.44
CA PRO A 52 -46.42 -27.04 -40.28
C PRO A 52 -46.76 -26.57 -38.85
N SER A 53 -47.35 -27.42 -38.00
CA SER A 53 -47.68 -27.08 -36.61
C SER A 53 -46.48 -27.15 -35.65
N ILE A 54 -45.31 -27.64 -36.10
CA ILE A 54 -44.15 -27.81 -35.23
C ILE A 54 -43.69 -26.48 -34.62
N VAL A 55 -43.68 -25.41 -35.42
CA VAL A 55 -43.27 -24.08 -34.94
C VAL A 55 -44.35 -23.43 -34.07
N ASP A 56 -45.63 -23.66 -34.38
CA ASP A 56 -46.74 -23.22 -33.52
C ASP A 56 -46.69 -23.93 -32.14
N LYS A 57 -46.39 -25.22 -32.09
CA LYS A 57 -46.16 -25.96 -30.83
C LYS A 57 -44.99 -25.37 -30.04
N LEU A 58 -43.90 -24.96 -30.70
CA LEU A 58 -42.77 -24.25 -30.07
C LEU A 58 -43.14 -22.88 -29.48
N THR A 59 -44.21 -22.25 -29.97
CA THR A 59 -44.74 -21.02 -29.34
C THR A 59 -45.61 -21.30 -28.10
N LEU A 60 -46.11 -22.53 -27.93
CA LEU A 60 -47.10 -22.93 -26.92
C LEU A 60 -46.57 -23.87 -25.82
N GLU A 61 -45.62 -24.77 -26.13
CA GLU A 61 -45.15 -25.82 -25.22
C GLU A 61 -43.95 -25.38 -24.38
N TYR A 62 -44.23 -25.09 -23.10
CA TYR A 62 -43.33 -24.94 -21.94
C TYR A 62 -42.52 -23.64 -21.77
N ILE A 63 -42.85 -22.89 -20.70
CA ILE A 63 -42.41 -21.51 -20.44
C ILE A 63 -41.10 -21.44 -19.61
N PHE A 64 -40.63 -22.54 -19.00
CA PHE A 64 -39.53 -22.50 -18.00
C PHE A 64 -38.47 -23.61 -18.06
N ASP A 65 -38.39 -24.38 -19.15
CA ASP A 65 -37.45 -25.50 -19.27
C ASP A 65 -36.36 -25.22 -20.33
N GLU A 66 -35.22 -24.70 -19.90
CA GLU A 66 -34.07 -24.41 -20.79
C GLU A 66 -33.52 -25.68 -21.48
N GLU A 67 -33.66 -26.86 -20.87
CA GLU A 67 -33.20 -28.11 -21.49
C GLU A 67 -34.02 -28.50 -22.73
N TYR A 68 -35.26 -28.01 -22.85
CA TYR A 68 -36.10 -28.30 -23.99
C TYR A 68 -35.57 -27.63 -25.26
N PHE A 69 -35.13 -26.36 -25.16
CA PHE A 69 -34.59 -25.59 -26.30
C PHE A 69 -33.34 -26.21 -26.93
N ASN A 70 -32.48 -26.82 -26.11
CA ASN A 70 -31.26 -27.49 -26.59
C ASN A 70 -31.52 -28.85 -27.25
N LYS A 71 -32.74 -29.41 -27.15
CA LYS A 71 -33.13 -30.71 -27.71
C LYS A 71 -33.95 -30.59 -29.00
N ILE A 72 -34.22 -29.37 -29.47
CA ILE A 72 -35.12 -29.12 -30.61
C ILE A 72 -34.31 -28.88 -31.89
N THR A 73 -34.61 -29.66 -32.91
CA THR A 73 -34.21 -29.45 -34.31
C THR A 73 -35.45 -29.13 -35.13
N LEU A 74 -35.39 -28.10 -36.00
CA LEU A 74 -36.38 -27.99 -37.08
C LEU A 74 -36.33 -29.26 -37.93
N PRO A 75 -37.44 -29.68 -38.57
CA PRO A 75 -37.44 -30.80 -39.49
C PRO A 75 -36.36 -30.61 -40.57
N ASP A 76 -35.78 -31.71 -41.06
CA ASP A 76 -34.80 -31.66 -42.14
C ASP A 76 -35.31 -30.76 -43.28
N GLN A 77 -34.47 -29.83 -43.75
CA GLN A 77 -34.82 -28.88 -44.82
C GLN A 77 -35.07 -29.56 -46.18
N THR A 78 -35.04 -30.88 -46.19
CA THR A 78 -35.35 -31.72 -47.34
C THR A 78 -36.16 -32.93 -46.90
N ILE A 79 -37.25 -33.24 -47.61
CA ILE A 79 -37.99 -34.50 -47.49
C ILE A 79 -37.96 -35.18 -48.87
N ASN A 80 -37.51 -36.43 -48.95
CA ASN A 80 -37.43 -37.19 -50.22
C ASN A 80 -36.66 -36.48 -51.38
N GLY A 81 -35.71 -35.59 -51.06
CA GLY A 81 -34.93 -34.83 -52.05
C GLY A 81 -35.59 -33.54 -52.56
N GLU A 82 -36.73 -33.16 -52.00
CA GLU A 82 -37.48 -31.92 -52.21
C GLU A 82 -37.21 -30.92 -51.08
N LYS A 83 -37.09 -29.62 -51.38
CA LYS A 83 -36.67 -28.60 -50.38
C LYS A 83 -37.85 -28.03 -49.60
N ILE A 84 -37.63 -27.73 -48.33
CA ILE A 84 -38.59 -27.05 -47.45
C ILE A 84 -38.02 -25.69 -47.04
N TYR A 85 -38.76 -24.64 -47.39
CA TYR A 85 -38.45 -23.26 -47.03
C TYR A 85 -39.39 -22.80 -45.93
N TRP A 86 -38.83 -22.39 -44.79
CA TRP A 86 -39.59 -21.83 -43.68
C TRP A 86 -39.57 -20.31 -43.79
N ILE A 87 -40.71 -19.65 -43.68
CA ILE A 87 -40.80 -18.17 -43.74
C ILE A 87 -41.81 -17.68 -42.71
N ILE A 88 -41.42 -16.68 -41.90
CA ILE A 88 -42.31 -16.02 -40.95
C ILE A 88 -42.93 -14.77 -41.57
N LEU A 89 -44.25 -14.65 -41.48
CA LEU A 89 -44.96 -13.43 -41.80
C LEU A 89 -45.30 -12.65 -40.53
N ASP A 90 -45.10 -11.34 -40.57
CA ASP A 90 -45.42 -10.45 -39.46
C ASP A 90 -46.17 -9.22 -39.94
N CYS A 91 -46.78 -8.52 -39.00
CA CYS A 91 -47.61 -7.36 -39.27
C CYS A 91 -47.79 -6.55 -37.99
N GLU A 92 -47.92 -5.23 -38.08
CA GLU A 92 -48.28 -4.42 -36.93
C GLU A 92 -49.57 -4.93 -36.27
N VAL A 93 -49.56 -5.02 -34.94
CA VAL A 93 -50.65 -5.61 -34.16
C VAL A 93 -51.98 -4.89 -34.38
N ASP A 94 -51.96 -3.57 -34.61
CA ASP A 94 -53.16 -2.80 -34.92
C ASP A 94 -53.77 -3.16 -36.29
N ILE A 95 -52.93 -3.55 -37.26
CA ILE A 95 -53.39 -4.03 -38.56
C ILE A 95 -53.87 -5.47 -38.47
N ILE A 96 -53.18 -6.33 -37.71
CA ILE A 96 -53.63 -7.69 -37.40
C ILE A 96 -55.03 -7.65 -36.79
N LEU A 97 -55.25 -6.82 -35.77
CA LEU A 97 -56.55 -6.64 -35.12
C LEU A 97 -57.63 -6.24 -36.12
N LYS A 98 -57.35 -5.27 -37.01
CA LYS A 98 -58.29 -4.86 -38.08
C LYS A 98 -58.59 -5.99 -39.06
N ARG A 99 -57.58 -6.76 -39.48
CA ARG A 99 -57.71 -7.90 -40.42
C ARG A 99 -58.43 -9.11 -39.81
N ILE A 100 -58.37 -9.28 -38.50
CA ILE A 100 -59.09 -10.34 -37.77
C ILE A 100 -60.53 -9.94 -37.50
N GLN A 101 -60.80 -8.66 -37.22
CA GLN A 101 -62.16 -8.13 -36.99
C GLN A 101 -63.11 -8.34 -38.18
N SER A 102 -62.60 -8.43 -39.41
CA SER A 102 -63.39 -8.70 -40.61
C SER A 102 -63.75 -10.18 -40.82
N ARG A 103 -63.33 -11.09 -39.92
CA ARG A 103 -63.62 -12.55 -39.99
C ARG A 103 -64.88 -12.94 -39.22
N SER A 104 -65.43 -14.14 -39.49
CA SER A 104 -66.63 -14.64 -38.81
C SER A 104 -66.43 -14.83 -37.30
N LYS A 105 -67.49 -14.58 -36.51
CA LYS A 105 -67.46 -14.44 -35.03
C LYS A 105 -66.92 -15.66 -34.26
N SER A 106 -66.78 -16.85 -34.86
CA SER A 106 -66.29 -18.04 -34.17
C SER A 106 -64.77 -18.05 -33.93
N ASN A 107 -64.00 -17.17 -34.58
CA ASN A 107 -62.52 -17.14 -34.52
C ASN A 107 -61.94 -15.88 -33.84
N VAL A 108 -62.74 -15.12 -33.07
CA VAL A 108 -62.33 -13.82 -32.48
C VAL A 108 -61.90 -13.99 -31.01
N TRP A 109 -60.82 -14.72 -30.75
CA TRP A 109 -60.31 -14.95 -29.38
C TRP A 109 -58.94 -14.32 -29.08
N GLU A 110 -58.35 -13.56 -30.01
CA GLU A 110 -57.00 -13.01 -29.85
C GLU A 110 -57.02 -11.59 -29.27
N THR A 111 -56.60 -11.44 -28.01
CA THR A 111 -56.41 -10.12 -27.38
C THR A 111 -55.15 -9.43 -27.91
N ARG A 112 -55.10 -8.09 -27.89
CA ARG A 112 -53.90 -7.31 -28.25
C ARG A 112 -52.63 -7.80 -27.53
N LYS A 113 -52.77 -8.24 -26.27
CA LYS A 113 -51.67 -8.81 -25.47
C LYS A 113 -51.20 -10.16 -26.00
N ALA A 114 -52.11 -11.05 -26.38
CA ALA A 114 -51.77 -12.33 -26.99
C ALA A 114 -51.08 -12.15 -28.35
N LEU A 115 -51.56 -11.21 -29.16
CA LEU A 115 -50.95 -10.87 -30.46
C LEU A 115 -49.52 -10.36 -30.30
N ASN A 116 -49.29 -9.43 -29.37
CA ASN A 116 -47.94 -8.94 -29.05
C ASN A 116 -47.01 -10.07 -28.58
N TYR A 117 -47.52 -11.00 -27.75
CA TYR A 117 -46.76 -12.16 -27.28
C TYR A 117 -46.32 -13.07 -28.43
N PHE A 118 -47.26 -13.50 -29.29
CA PHE A 118 -46.94 -14.40 -30.39
C PHE A 118 -46.03 -13.73 -31.42
N GLN A 119 -46.24 -12.46 -31.72
CA GLN A 119 -45.35 -11.68 -32.57
C GLN A 119 -43.90 -11.71 -32.07
N GLN A 120 -43.66 -11.40 -30.79
CA GLN A 120 -42.31 -11.45 -30.22
C GLN A 120 -41.72 -12.87 -30.25
N ARG A 121 -42.54 -13.91 -29.97
CA ARG A 121 -42.10 -15.31 -30.02
C ARG A 121 -41.70 -15.74 -31.43
N PHE A 122 -42.46 -15.37 -32.46
CA PHE A 122 -42.10 -15.66 -33.85
C PHE A 122 -40.81 -14.97 -34.27
N ARG A 123 -40.59 -13.71 -33.88
CA ARG A 123 -39.32 -13.01 -34.11
C ARG A 123 -38.14 -13.71 -33.41
N HIS A 124 -38.32 -14.18 -32.17
CA HIS A 124 -37.29 -14.95 -31.46
C HIS A 124 -37.00 -16.32 -32.10
N LEU A 125 -38.01 -17.02 -32.63
CA LEU A 125 -37.83 -18.27 -33.35
C LEU A 125 -37.12 -18.06 -34.70
N SER A 126 -37.43 -16.96 -35.41
CA SER A 126 -36.69 -16.53 -36.60
C SER A 126 -35.21 -16.31 -36.27
N ALA A 127 -34.91 -15.60 -35.18
CA ALA A 127 -33.54 -15.36 -34.73
C ALA A 127 -32.81 -16.67 -34.35
N TYR A 128 -33.47 -17.57 -33.63
CA TYR A 128 -32.85 -18.82 -33.15
C TYR A 128 -32.61 -19.85 -34.27
N PHE A 129 -33.55 -19.99 -35.21
CA PHE A 129 -33.45 -20.99 -36.28
C PHE A 129 -32.96 -20.43 -37.63
N GLY A 130 -32.72 -19.13 -37.73
CA GLY A 130 -32.31 -18.46 -38.98
C GLY A 130 -33.43 -18.41 -40.03
N ILE A 131 -34.69 -18.38 -39.61
CA ILE A 131 -35.85 -18.42 -40.52
C ILE A 131 -36.10 -17.01 -41.09
N PRO A 132 -36.13 -16.82 -42.42
CA PRO A 132 -36.46 -15.54 -43.04
C PRO A 132 -37.82 -14.99 -42.63
N PHE A 133 -37.94 -13.66 -42.61
CA PHE A 133 -39.12 -12.95 -42.13
C PHE A 133 -39.61 -11.90 -43.14
N ILE A 134 -40.92 -11.72 -43.27
CA ILE A 134 -41.57 -10.74 -44.14
C ILE A 134 -42.61 -9.94 -43.36
N ASP A 135 -42.40 -8.63 -43.25
CA ASP A 135 -43.41 -7.69 -42.78
C ASP A 135 -44.49 -7.47 -43.85
N THR A 136 -45.76 -7.59 -43.49
CA THR A 136 -46.94 -7.48 -44.35
C THR A 136 -47.80 -6.25 -44.04
N THR A 137 -47.34 -5.37 -43.14
CA THR A 137 -48.09 -4.20 -42.61
C THR A 137 -48.73 -3.34 -43.70
N GLN A 138 -47.94 -2.89 -44.68
CA GLN A 138 -48.43 -2.03 -45.78
C GLN A 138 -48.25 -2.65 -47.18
N GLN A 139 -48.13 -3.97 -47.26
CA GLN A 139 -47.90 -4.66 -48.54
C GLN A 139 -49.20 -5.25 -49.09
N THR A 140 -49.37 -5.18 -50.41
CA THR A 140 -50.42 -5.91 -51.12
C THR A 140 -50.08 -7.40 -51.21
N LEU A 141 -51.09 -8.24 -51.46
CA LEU A 141 -50.90 -9.69 -51.56
C LEU A 141 -49.88 -10.08 -52.64
N GLU A 142 -49.85 -9.35 -53.76
CA GLU A 142 -48.87 -9.53 -54.85
C GLU A 142 -47.45 -9.12 -54.45
N GLN A 143 -47.29 -8.04 -53.67
CA GLN A 143 -45.98 -7.62 -53.16
C GLN A 143 -45.41 -8.65 -52.18
N VAL A 144 -46.24 -9.18 -51.29
CA VAL A 144 -45.83 -10.25 -50.36
C VAL A 144 -45.48 -11.53 -51.12
N TYR A 145 -46.25 -11.91 -52.14
CA TYR A 145 -45.93 -13.03 -53.04
C TYR A 145 -44.56 -12.85 -53.72
N HIS A 146 -44.29 -11.67 -54.27
CA HIS A 146 -43.00 -11.37 -54.89
C HIS A 146 -41.84 -11.49 -53.88
N ASN A 147 -42.03 -10.99 -52.67
CA ASN A 147 -41.03 -11.09 -51.60
C ASN A 147 -40.78 -12.55 -51.17
N VAL A 148 -41.83 -13.36 -51.00
CA VAL A 148 -41.73 -14.80 -50.71
C VAL A 148 -40.93 -15.52 -51.80
N THR A 149 -41.26 -15.29 -53.07
CA THR A 149 -40.58 -15.95 -54.20
C THR A 149 -39.13 -15.49 -54.36
N ASN A 150 -38.81 -14.23 -54.05
CA ASN A 150 -37.43 -13.74 -54.05
C ASN A 150 -36.57 -14.40 -52.96
N ILE A 151 -37.13 -14.56 -51.76
CA ILE A 151 -36.45 -15.26 -50.65
C ILE A 151 -36.13 -16.70 -51.04
N ILE A 152 -37.00 -17.39 -51.77
CA ILE A 152 -36.76 -18.77 -52.22
C ILE A 152 -35.61 -18.85 -53.21
N ARG A 153 -35.56 -17.93 -54.19
CA ARG A 153 -34.48 -17.88 -55.20
C ARG A 153 -33.11 -17.68 -54.58
N ASN A 154 -33.05 -16.94 -53.46
CA ASN A 154 -31.81 -16.59 -52.76
C ASN A 154 -31.73 -17.20 -51.35
N TYR A 155 -32.44 -18.32 -51.11
CA TYR A 155 -32.68 -18.80 -49.75
C TYR A 155 -31.41 -19.17 -48.98
N SER A 156 -30.40 -19.75 -49.64
CA SER A 156 -29.13 -20.09 -48.99
C SER A 156 -28.36 -18.86 -48.51
N GLU A 157 -28.45 -17.75 -49.24
CA GLU A 157 -27.81 -16.48 -48.89
C GLU A 157 -28.56 -15.81 -47.74
N PHE A 158 -29.88 -15.70 -47.83
CA PHE A 158 -30.70 -15.19 -46.73
C PHE A 158 -30.55 -16.05 -45.47
N TYR A 159 -30.71 -17.37 -45.57
CA TYR A 159 -30.56 -18.29 -44.45
C TYR A 159 -29.17 -18.20 -43.81
N ARG A 160 -28.09 -18.06 -44.60
CA ARG A 160 -26.73 -17.82 -44.10
C ARG A 160 -26.62 -16.49 -43.34
N HIS A 161 -27.13 -15.40 -43.89
CA HIS A 161 -27.14 -14.08 -43.23
C HIS A 161 -27.93 -14.12 -41.91
N TYR A 162 -29.13 -14.71 -41.90
CA TYR A 162 -29.94 -14.89 -40.69
C TYR A 162 -29.31 -15.85 -39.67
N ARG A 163 -28.49 -16.84 -40.09
CA ARG A 163 -27.71 -17.68 -39.16
C ARG A 163 -26.48 -16.95 -38.58
N GLN A 164 -25.82 -16.09 -39.38
CA GLN A 164 -24.74 -15.24 -38.90
C GLN A 164 -25.24 -14.19 -37.89
N MET A 165 -26.49 -13.72 -38.03
CA MET A 165 -27.19 -12.96 -36.98
C MET A 165 -27.31 -13.73 -35.66
N ASN A 166 -27.53 -15.06 -35.69
CA ASN A 166 -27.62 -15.90 -34.49
C ASN A 166 -26.25 -16.12 -33.81
N ALA A 167 -25.16 -16.11 -34.58
CA ALA A 167 -23.81 -16.04 -34.00
C ALA A 167 -23.51 -14.67 -33.36
N GLN A 168 -24.33 -13.65 -33.63
CA GLN A 168 -24.16 -12.24 -33.21
C GLN A 168 -22.80 -11.63 -33.64
N ILE A 169 -22.29 -12.02 -34.81
CA ILE A 169 -21.04 -11.50 -35.40
C ILE A 169 -21.36 -10.84 -36.74
N LEU A 170 -21.99 -9.67 -36.72
CA LEU A 170 -22.15 -8.84 -37.91
C LEU A 170 -21.53 -7.46 -37.66
N THR A 171 -20.69 -7.04 -38.58
CA THR A 171 -20.09 -5.69 -38.62
C THR A 171 -21.03 -4.76 -39.40
N TYR A 172 -20.91 -3.46 -39.14
CA TYR A 172 -21.71 -2.42 -39.82
C TYR A 172 -21.64 -2.50 -41.36
N ASP A 173 -20.46 -2.80 -41.91
CA ASP A 173 -20.26 -2.93 -43.36
C ASP A 173 -21.05 -4.09 -43.99
N LEU A 174 -21.26 -5.19 -43.24
CA LEU A 174 -22.06 -6.33 -43.68
C LEU A 174 -23.57 -6.04 -43.66
N ILE A 175 -24.01 -5.12 -42.78
CA ILE A 175 -25.41 -4.66 -42.70
C ILE A 175 -25.74 -3.74 -43.89
N GLN A 176 -24.81 -2.88 -44.31
CA GLN A 176 -24.98 -2.04 -45.50
C GLN A 176 -25.02 -2.84 -46.82
N GLN A 177 -24.29 -3.95 -46.91
CA GLN A 177 -24.26 -4.79 -48.13
C GLN A 177 -25.51 -5.67 -48.27
N CYS A 178 -26.22 -5.93 -47.18
CA CYS A 178 -27.52 -6.58 -47.23
C CYS A 178 -28.55 -5.54 -47.66
N ASP A 179 -29.07 -5.63 -48.88
CA ASP A 179 -30.11 -4.77 -49.49
C ASP A 179 -31.50 -4.98 -48.81
N VAL A 180 -31.50 -4.90 -47.49
CA VAL A 180 -32.63 -5.06 -46.59
C VAL A 180 -32.69 -3.80 -45.71
N GLU A 181 -32.51 -2.64 -46.35
CA GLU A 181 -32.36 -1.32 -45.72
C GLU A 181 -33.50 -0.92 -44.76
N ASN A 182 -34.65 -1.60 -44.79
CA ASN A 182 -35.81 -1.22 -43.96
C ASN A 182 -36.39 -2.31 -43.04
N LYS A 183 -35.90 -3.56 -43.06
CA LYS A 183 -36.53 -4.66 -42.28
C LYS A 183 -35.69 -5.21 -41.13
N LEU A 184 -34.36 -5.03 -41.15
CA LEU A 184 -33.43 -5.60 -40.16
C LEU A 184 -33.29 -4.78 -38.87
N TYR A 185 -33.58 -3.47 -38.92
CA TYR A 185 -33.54 -2.57 -37.75
C TYR A 185 -34.46 -3.01 -36.60
N ASN A 186 -35.46 -3.87 -36.85
CA ASN A 186 -36.45 -4.29 -35.87
C ASN A 186 -36.13 -5.60 -35.11
N VAL A 187 -34.98 -6.24 -35.40
CA VAL A 187 -34.61 -7.56 -34.82
C VAL A 187 -33.56 -7.44 -33.71
N VAL A 188 -32.76 -6.38 -33.72
CA VAL A 188 -31.90 -5.97 -32.61
C VAL A 188 -32.67 -4.93 -31.80
N ASP A 189 -32.80 -5.10 -30.49
CA ASP A 189 -33.51 -4.16 -29.61
C ASP A 189 -32.65 -2.89 -29.43
N ILE A 190 -32.47 -2.15 -30.53
CA ILE A 190 -31.88 -0.82 -30.57
C ILE A 190 -32.95 0.08 -29.97
N TYR A 191 -32.85 0.35 -28.68
CA TYR A 191 -33.81 1.18 -27.99
C TYR A 191 -33.80 2.57 -28.62
N ASP A 192 -34.96 2.99 -29.14
CA ASP A 192 -35.18 4.33 -29.64
C ASP A 192 -35.26 5.30 -28.45
N PHE A 193 -34.15 5.98 -28.20
CA PHE A 193 -34.02 6.95 -27.12
C PHE A 193 -34.91 8.19 -27.30
N ASP A 194 -35.57 8.37 -28.46
CA ASP A 194 -36.54 9.46 -28.67
C ASP A 194 -37.79 9.33 -27.85
N LYS A 195 -38.15 8.13 -27.39
CA LYS A 195 -39.43 7.93 -26.67
C LYS A 195 -39.45 8.54 -25.27
N ILE A 196 -38.43 9.32 -24.94
CA ILE A 196 -38.23 9.98 -23.65
C ILE A 196 -38.54 11.48 -23.80
N THR A 197 -39.79 11.83 -24.12
CA THR A 197 -40.11 13.18 -24.59
C THR A 197 -40.66 14.14 -23.54
N ASN A 198 -40.99 13.71 -22.31
CA ASN A 198 -41.68 14.58 -21.34
C ASN A 198 -41.11 14.51 -19.92
N LEU A 199 -40.16 15.41 -19.62
CA LEU A 199 -39.70 15.65 -18.25
C LEU A 199 -40.77 16.40 -17.45
N PRO A 200 -41.02 16.02 -16.18
CA PRO A 200 -41.79 16.84 -15.25
C PRO A 200 -41.21 18.27 -15.13
N GLU A 201 -42.05 19.27 -14.90
CA GLU A 201 -41.65 20.68 -14.78
C GLU A 201 -40.49 20.89 -13.78
N TYR A 202 -40.55 20.26 -12.61
CA TYR A 202 -39.45 20.35 -11.63
C TYR A 202 -38.14 19.71 -12.14
N ALA A 203 -38.20 18.64 -12.95
CA ALA A 203 -37.00 17.99 -13.48
C ALA A 203 -36.36 18.84 -14.59
N GLN A 204 -37.15 19.66 -15.28
CA GLN A 204 -36.64 20.66 -16.21
C GLN A 204 -35.83 21.75 -15.49
N GLU A 205 -36.19 22.09 -14.24
CA GLU A 205 -35.37 23.01 -13.41
C GLU A 205 -33.97 22.44 -13.14
N PHE A 206 -33.85 21.12 -12.88
CA PHE A 206 -32.55 20.45 -12.71
C PHE A 206 -31.71 20.48 -13.99
N ASP A 207 -32.34 20.34 -15.16
CA ASP A 207 -31.65 20.37 -16.46
C ASP A 207 -31.20 21.79 -16.86
N ASN A 208 -31.91 22.83 -16.41
CA ASN A 208 -31.64 24.24 -16.72
C ASN A 208 -30.62 24.91 -15.78
N VAL A 209 -30.23 24.26 -14.68
CA VAL A 209 -29.18 24.78 -13.79
C VAL A 209 -27.83 24.61 -14.47
N ASP A 210 -26.99 25.66 -14.45
CA ASP A 210 -25.59 25.53 -14.83
C ASP A 210 -24.96 24.46 -13.94
N LYS A 211 -24.71 23.28 -14.51
CA LYS A 211 -24.20 22.09 -13.81
C LYS A 211 -22.85 22.37 -13.11
N ARG A 212 -22.18 23.46 -13.48
CA ARG A 212 -20.99 24.02 -12.78
C ARG A 212 -21.30 24.64 -11.42
N GLN A 213 -22.52 25.14 -11.17
CA GLN A 213 -22.94 25.74 -9.90
C GLN A 213 -23.30 24.71 -8.81
N LEU A 214 -23.78 23.52 -9.20
CA LEU A 214 -24.02 22.41 -8.27
C LEU A 214 -22.74 21.64 -7.90
N TYR A 215 -21.58 21.98 -8.46
CA TYR A 215 -20.27 21.35 -8.18
C TYR A 215 -20.31 19.82 -8.09
N ILE A 216 -21.14 19.18 -8.91
CA ILE A 216 -21.13 17.73 -9.14
C ILE A 216 -19.84 17.42 -9.87
N ARG A 217 -18.69 17.43 -9.20
CA ARG A 217 -17.38 17.33 -9.85
C ARG A 217 -16.95 15.87 -10.03
N TRP A 218 -17.95 15.02 -10.27
CA TRP A 218 -17.86 14.01 -11.31
C TRP A 218 -18.54 14.54 -12.60
N TYR A 219 -18.05 15.71 -13.04
CA TYR A 219 -18.26 16.40 -14.33
C TYR A 219 -16.93 17.04 -14.76
N VAL A 220 -15.97 16.23 -15.19
CA VAL A 220 -14.94 16.71 -16.14
C VAL A 220 -15.03 15.90 -17.42
N ASN A 221 -16.24 15.86 -17.98
CA ASN A 221 -16.49 16.31 -19.33
C ASN A 221 -18.00 16.25 -19.54
N ASN A 222 -18.64 17.42 -19.70
CA ASN A 222 -19.88 17.73 -20.43
C ASN A 222 -20.95 16.65 -20.79
N ASN A 223 -21.17 15.56 -20.03
CA ASN A 223 -22.01 14.45 -20.52
C ASN A 223 -23.07 13.97 -19.57
N SER A 224 -24.23 14.60 -19.66
CA SER A 224 -25.37 13.72 -19.87
C SER A 224 -25.11 13.03 -21.23
N PRO A 225 -25.19 11.70 -21.37
CA PRO A 225 -25.13 11.09 -22.70
C PRO A 225 -26.18 11.79 -23.56
N GLU A 226 -25.72 12.61 -24.50
CA GLU A 226 -26.56 13.35 -25.43
C GLU A 226 -26.57 12.55 -26.73
N ILE A 227 -27.76 12.18 -27.16
CA ILE A 227 -27.95 11.44 -28.39
C ILE A 227 -28.34 12.49 -29.42
N ASP A 228 -27.37 12.93 -30.22
CA ASP A 228 -27.63 13.80 -31.37
C ASP A 228 -28.00 12.90 -32.54
N GLN A 229 -29.30 12.77 -32.75
CA GLN A 229 -29.87 11.93 -33.78
C GLN A 229 -29.67 12.46 -35.19
N HIS A 230 -29.61 13.79 -35.35
CA HIS A 230 -29.37 14.40 -36.65
C HIS A 230 -27.96 14.10 -37.13
N ARG A 231 -27.01 13.93 -36.21
CA ARG A 231 -25.62 13.54 -36.48
C ARG A 231 -25.33 12.06 -36.27
N ASN A 232 -26.28 11.28 -35.76
CA ASN A 232 -26.08 9.90 -35.33
C ASN A 232 -24.86 9.74 -34.41
N ILE A 233 -24.76 10.52 -33.33
CA ILE A 233 -23.66 10.43 -32.36
C ILE A 233 -24.16 10.33 -30.90
N ILE A 234 -23.49 9.52 -30.09
CA ILE A 234 -23.55 9.61 -28.62
C ILE A 234 -22.44 10.56 -28.20
N LYS A 235 -22.82 11.69 -27.62
CA LYS A 235 -21.89 12.59 -26.94
C LYS A 235 -21.61 12.09 -25.54
N ILE A 236 -20.36 11.69 -25.34
CA ILE A 236 -19.77 11.45 -24.03
C ILE A 236 -18.47 12.26 -23.93
N GLY A 237 -18.48 13.54 -24.25
CA GLY A 237 -17.64 14.55 -23.61
C GLY A 237 -17.48 15.67 -24.55
N ASP A 238 -16.21 15.92 -24.75
CA ASP A 238 -15.70 16.33 -26.04
C ASP A 238 -15.67 15.14 -27.03
N TYR A 239 -16.06 13.93 -26.60
CA TYR A 239 -16.11 12.73 -27.44
C TYR A 239 -17.47 12.61 -28.13
N GLU A 240 -17.47 12.72 -29.45
CA GLU A 240 -18.59 12.37 -30.32
C GLU A 240 -18.37 10.93 -30.83
N LEU A 241 -19.21 9.99 -30.43
CA LEU A 241 -19.14 8.60 -30.87
C LEU A 241 -20.25 8.32 -31.88
N PRO A 242 -19.95 7.96 -33.14
CA PRO A 242 -20.99 7.60 -34.09
C PRO A 242 -21.83 6.41 -33.59
N ILE A 243 -23.15 6.63 -33.44
CA ILE A 243 -24.18 5.61 -33.14
C ILE A 243 -24.14 4.51 -34.20
N THR A 244 -23.78 4.86 -35.43
CA THR A 244 -23.60 3.93 -36.55
C THR A 244 -22.50 2.88 -36.33
N GLY A 245 -21.77 2.90 -35.20
CA GLY A 245 -20.75 1.89 -34.87
C GLY A 245 -20.90 1.22 -33.50
N ILE A 246 -22.00 1.44 -32.76
CA ILE A 246 -22.22 0.84 -31.43
C ILE A 246 -23.44 -0.09 -31.49
N ILE A 247 -23.25 -1.33 -31.03
CA ILE A 247 -24.30 -2.34 -31.01
C ILE A 247 -24.55 -2.68 -29.55
N LEU A 248 -25.67 -2.20 -29.02
CA LEU A 248 -26.05 -2.47 -27.65
C LEU A 248 -26.82 -3.79 -27.57
N ARG A 249 -26.34 -4.71 -26.74
CA ARG A 249 -27.01 -5.96 -26.40
C ARG A 249 -27.63 -5.84 -25.02
N LEU A 250 -28.93 -6.12 -24.91
CA LEU A 250 -29.58 -6.30 -23.61
C LEU A 250 -28.93 -7.50 -22.91
N VAL A 251 -28.31 -7.26 -21.76
CA VAL A 251 -27.67 -8.29 -20.92
C VAL A 251 -28.62 -8.74 -19.82
N ASN A 252 -29.40 -7.82 -19.26
CA ASN A 252 -30.31 -8.12 -18.18
C ASN A 252 -31.48 -7.13 -18.13
N GLU A 253 -32.69 -7.61 -17.83
CA GLU A 253 -33.84 -6.77 -17.51
C GLU A 253 -34.34 -7.09 -16.11
N GLY A 254 -34.61 -6.05 -15.34
CA GLY A 254 -35.21 -6.11 -14.01
C GLY A 254 -36.54 -5.37 -13.97
N GLU A 255 -37.13 -5.38 -12.77
CA GLU A 255 -38.38 -4.66 -12.51
C GLU A 255 -38.24 -3.16 -12.76
N SER A 256 -37.20 -2.53 -12.20
CA SER A 256 -36.97 -1.08 -12.25
C SER A 256 -36.05 -0.60 -13.38
N LYS A 257 -35.37 -1.50 -14.10
CA LYS A 257 -34.33 -1.11 -15.06
C LYS A 257 -33.99 -2.17 -16.11
N ARG A 258 -33.37 -1.76 -17.21
CA ARG A 258 -32.74 -2.60 -18.24
C ARG A 258 -31.24 -2.31 -18.31
N ILE A 259 -30.42 -3.30 -18.60
CA ILE A 259 -28.96 -3.19 -18.67
C ILE A 259 -28.49 -3.70 -20.01
N TYR A 260 -27.74 -2.87 -20.71
CA TYR A 260 -27.16 -3.14 -22.02
C TYR A 260 -25.64 -3.07 -21.94
N THR A 261 -24.96 -3.83 -22.80
CA THR A 261 -23.50 -3.73 -23.03
C THR A 261 -23.23 -3.52 -24.50
N ASP A 262 -22.13 -2.85 -24.80
CA ASP A 262 -21.66 -2.73 -26.17
C ASP A 262 -20.97 -4.02 -26.66
N ILE A 263 -21.41 -4.53 -27.80
CA ILE A 263 -20.84 -5.70 -28.48
C ILE A 263 -20.25 -5.37 -29.85
N SER A 264 -20.17 -4.11 -30.25
CA SER A 264 -19.62 -3.74 -31.57
C SER A 264 -18.10 -3.86 -31.67
N GLY A 265 -17.42 -4.12 -30.55
CA GLY A 265 -15.95 -4.15 -30.47
C GLY A 265 -15.31 -2.77 -30.34
N ASN A 266 -16.11 -1.72 -30.11
CA ASN A 266 -15.59 -0.37 -29.90
C ASN A 266 -14.73 -0.32 -28.61
N PRO A 267 -13.43 0.06 -28.72
CA PRO A 267 -12.51 0.02 -27.58
C PRO A 267 -12.86 0.99 -26.46
N PHE A 268 -13.67 2.02 -26.73
CA PHE A 268 -14.08 3.04 -25.75
C PHE A 268 -15.30 2.61 -24.93
N THR A 269 -16.17 1.77 -25.48
CA THR A 269 -17.46 1.39 -24.87
C THR A 269 -17.53 -0.08 -24.44
N LYS A 270 -16.59 -0.92 -24.86
CA LYS A 270 -16.52 -2.36 -24.51
C LYS A 270 -16.54 -2.70 -23.01
N ASN A 271 -16.15 -1.76 -22.15
CA ASN A 271 -16.09 -1.94 -20.70
C ASN A 271 -17.20 -1.16 -19.96
N LEU A 272 -18.22 -0.68 -20.68
CA LEU A 272 -19.32 0.10 -20.12
C LEU A 272 -20.62 -0.70 -20.10
N ALA A 273 -21.44 -0.39 -19.10
CA ALA A 273 -22.84 -0.79 -19.01
C ALA A 273 -23.73 0.44 -19.23
N PHE A 274 -24.76 0.28 -20.06
CA PHE A 274 -25.81 1.27 -20.26
C PHE A 274 -27.07 0.81 -19.53
N ILE A 275 -27.55 1.56 -18.57
CA ILE A 275 -28.67 1.19 -17.71
C ILE A 275 -29.82 2.17 -17.95
N LEU A 276 -31.01 1.65 -18.24
CA LEU A 276 -32.22 2.43 -18.46
C LEU A 276 -33.22 2.19 -17.32
N LEU A 277 -33.57 3.22 -16.57
CA LEU A 277 -34.60 3.16 -15.52
C LEU A 277 -36.01 3.11 -16.12
N LYS A 278 -36.88 2.29 -15.55
CA LYS A 278 -38.27 2.08 -15.97
C LYS A 278 -39.24 2.86 -15.08
N SER A 279 -40.39 3.24 -15.63
CA SER A 279 -41.49 3.91 -14.91
C SER A 279 -42.29 2.98 -13.97
N THR A 280 -41.71 1.84 -13.62
CA THR A 280 -42.32 0.77 -12.83
C THR A 280 -41.89 0.88 -11.36
N ILE A 281 -42.80 0.48 -10.47
CA ILE A 281 -42.58 0.33 -9.04
C ILE A 281 -43.06 -1.05 -8.59
N TYR A 282 -42.28 -1.71 -7.74
CA TYR A 282 -42.56 -3.08 -7.29
C TYR A 282 -42.27 -3.25 -5.80
N SER A 283 -43.14 -4.01 -5.14
CA SER A 283 -42.97 -4.47 -3.76
C SER A 283 -43.00 -6.00 -3.71
N HIS A 284 -41.88 -6.61 -3.34
CA HIS A 284 -41.78 -8.06 -3.13
C HIS A 284 -42.63 -8.51 -1.93
N SER A 285 -42.58 -7.80 -0.80
CA SER A 285 -43.31 -8.18 0.41
C SER A 285 -44.83 -8.16 0.23
N MET A 286 -45.34 -7.29 -0.64
CA MET A 286 -46.77 -7.20 -0.93
C MET A 286 -47.16 -7.91 -2.24
N GLN A 287 -46.17 -8.29 -3.05
CA GLN A 287 -46.36 -8.82 -4.41
C GLN A 287 -47.22 -7.90 -5.29
N ILE A 288 -47.02 -6.58 -5.15
CA ILE A 288 -47.76 -5.54 -5.88
C ILE A 288 -46.79 -4.76 -6.77
N THR A 289 -47.27 -4.45 -7.96
CA THR A 289 -46.57 -3.72 -9.00
C THR A 289 -47.44 -2.62 -9.58
N GLY A 290 -46.81 -1.56 -10.08
CA GLY A 290 -47.50 -0.51 -10.80
C GLY A 290 -46.58 0.14 -11.80
N GLU A 291 -47.18 0.78 -12.79
CA GLU A 291 -46.52 1.77 -13.63
C GLU A 291 -47.01 3.15 -13.19
N ILE A 292 -46.07 4.08 -13.05
CA ILE A 292 -46.29 5.46 -12.65
C ILE A 292 -45.54 6.33 -13.65
N ASN A 293 -46.29 7.15 -14.40
CA ASN A 293 -45.72 8.04 -15.41
C ASN A 293 -44.60 8.91 -14.82
N ASN A 294 -43.50 9.04 -15.55
CA ASN A 294 -42.31 9.82 -15.19
C ASN A 294 -41.54 9.39 -13.93
N LEU A 295 -41.87 8.24 -13.34
CA LEU A 295 -41.16 7.75 -12.15
C LEU A 295 -39.67 7.49 -12.41
N SER A 296 -39.29 7.09 -13.62
CA SER A 296 -37.88 6.92 -14.02
C SER A 296 -37.08 8.21 -13.84
N SER A 297 -37.66 9.36 -14.22
CA SER A 297 -37.03 10.68 -14.08
C SER A 297 -36.89 11.11 -12.63
N VAL A 298 -37.95 10.97 -11.82
CA VAL A 298 -37.92 11.27 -10.38
C VAL A 298 -36.82 10.47 -9.68
N ARG A 299 -36.74 9.18 -10.02
CA ARG A 299 -35.74 8.25 -9.51
C ARG A 299 -34.33 8.63 -9.94
N ALA A 300 -34.16 9.08 -11.19
CA ALA A 300 -32.87 9.51 -11.72
C ALA A 300 -32.33 10.74 -10.98
N CYS A 301 -33.17 11.77 -10.78
CA CYS A 301 -32.83 12.95 -9.98
C CYS A 301 -32.47 12.55 -8.53
N GLY A 302 -33.25 11.66 -7.91
CA GLY A 302 -32.92 11.15 -6.58
C GLY A 302 -31.55 10.47 -6.54
N SER A 303 -31.26 9.64 -7.54
CA SER A 303 -29.99 8.90 -7.64
C SER A 303 -28.80 9.85 -7.83
N GLN A 304 -28.95 10.90 -8.64
CA GLN A 304 -27.95 11.96 -8.79
C GLN A 304 -27.58 12.60 -7.46
N LEU A 305 -28.58 12.94 -6.63
CA LEU A 305 -28.35 13.58 -5.33
C LEU A 305 -27.58 12.67 -4.36
N PHE A 306 -27.89 11.37 -4.31
CA PHE A 306 -27.13 10.44 -3.45
C PHE A 306 -25.70 10.19 -3.94
N LEU A 307 -25.52 10.06 -5.26
CA LEU A 307 -24.18 9.92 -5.84
C LEU A 307 -23.34 11.17 -5.56
N GLU A 308 -23.96 12.35 -5.58
CA GLU A 308 -23.29 13.60 -5.20
C GLU A 308 -22.85 13.60 -3.73
N MET A 309 -23.73 13.18 -2.81
CA MET A 309 -23.36 13.03 -1.39
C MET A 309 -22.16 12.09 -1.20
N MET A 310 -22.15 10.97 -1.91
CA MET A 310 -21.07 9.97 -1.87
C MET A 310 -19.76 10.54 -2.43
N TRP A 311 -19.82 11.15 -3.61
CA TRP A 311 -18.66 11.71 -4.30
C TRP A 311 -18.00 12.84 -3.50
N ARG A 312 -18.80 13.79 -2.97
CA ARG A 312 -18.33 14.88 -2.09
C ARG A 312 -17.53 14.39 -0.87
N ASN A 313 -17.73 13.13 -0.48
CA ASN A 313 -17.11 12.49 0.67
C ASN A 313 -16.11 11.38 0.29
N GLY A 314 -15.66 11.33 -0.97
CA GLY A 314 -14.61 10.39 -1.42
C GLY A 314 -15.05 8.92 -1.47
N LEU A 315 -16.35 8.65 -1.52
CA LEU A 315 -16.89 7.29 -1.61
C LEU A 315 -16.96 6.84 -3.08
N LYS A 316 -16.40 5.66 -3.38
CA LYS A 316 -16.31 5.15 -4.76
C LYS A 316 -17.62 4.50 -5.21
N HIS A 317 -18.03 4.80 -6.44
CA HIS A 317 -19.13 4.13 -7.15
C HIS A 317 -18.75 3.79 -8.60
N SER A 318 -19.54 2.96 -9.29
CA SER A 318 -19.32 2.56 -10.69
C SER A 318 -19.95 3.52 -11.71
N TYR A 319 -20.83 4.42 -11.28
CA TYR A 319 -21.59 5.28 -12.17
C TYR A 319 -20.67 6.24 -12.91
N ARG A 320 -20.83 6.25 -14.23
CA ARG A 320 -20.12 7.07 -15.22
C ARG A 320 -20.97 8.16 -15.86
N SER A 321 -22.26 8.21 -15.61
CA SER A 321 -23.14 9.37 -15.83
C SER A 321 -24.56 8.95 -15.54
N ILE A 322 -25.43 9.92 -15.33
CA ILE A 322 -26.87 9.73 -15.25
C ILE A 322 -27.57 11.00 -15.73
N ASN A 323 -28.61 10.89 -16.54
CA ASN A 323 -29.43 12.03 -16.98
C ASN A 323 -30.82 12.05 -16.32
N SER A 324 -31.53 13.18 -16.45
CA SER A 324 -32.90 13.43 -15.93
C SER A 324 -33.95 12.45 -16.48
N ASN A 325 -33.60 11.73 -17.54
CA ASN A 325 -34.41 10.76 -18.23
C ASN A 325 -34.25 9.32 -17.72
N GLY A 326 -33.31 9.10 -16.78
CA GLY A 326 -33.05 7.78 -16.20
C GLY A 326 -32.15 6.88 -17.04
N ILE A 327 -31.34 7.47 -17.93
CA ILE A 327 -30.23 6.77 -18.59
C ILE A 327 -28.99 6.92 -17.72
N ILE A 328 -28.36 5.81 -17.41
CA ILE A 328 -27.12 5.71 -16.63
C ILE A 328 -26.06 5.04 -17.50
N VAL A 329 -24.86 5.61 -17.52
CA VAL A 329 -23.66 4.89 -17.98
C VAL A 329 -22.88 4.48 -16.74
N SER A 330 -22.35 3.27 -16.70
CA SER A 330 -21.57 2.75 -15.58
C SER A 330 -20.39 1.93 -16.08
N ASP A 331 -19.34 1.78 -15.28
CA ASP A 331 -18.37 0.72 -15.48
C ASP A 331 -19.08 -0.65 -15.50
N PHE A 332 -18.71 -1.50 -16.45
CA PHE A 332 -19.18 -2.88 -16.49
C PHE A 332 -18.42 -3.71 -15.45
N ILE A 333 -19.16 -4.38 -14.56
CA ILE A 333 -18.61 -5.21 -13.49
C ILE A 333 -18.86 -6.68 -13.84
N ASN A 334 -17.78 -7.40 -14.16
CA ASN A 334 -17.84 -8.79 -14.62
C ASN A 334 -18.33 -9.77 -13.55
N GLU A 335 -18.04 -9.50 -12.26
CA GLU A 335 -18.35 -10.38 -11.14
C GLU A 335 -19.11 -9.61 -10.07
N ILE A 336 -20.42 -9.83 -10.02
CA ILE A 336 -21.32 -9.14 -9.11
C ILE A 336 -21.70 -10.07 -7.95
N PRO A 337 -21.37 -9.75 -6.69
CA PRO A 337 -21.86 -10.51 -5.55
C PRO A 337 -23.39 -10.49 -5.52
N PRO A 338 -24.07 -11.65 -5.42
CA PRO A 338 -25.53 -11.71 -5.30
C PRO A 338 -25.97 -11.42 -3.86
N VAL A 339 -25.44 -10.34 -3.27
CA VAL A 339 -25.63 -9.98 -1.86
C VAL A 339 -26.14 -8.54 -1.79
N GLU A 340 -27.22 -8.35 -1.04
CA GLU A 340 -27.70 -7.04 -0.62
C GLU A 340 -27.16 -6.75 0.78
N ILE A 341 -26.65 -5.54 0.99
CA ILE A 341 -26.01 -5.15 2.25
C ILE A 341 -26.86 -4.06 2.88
N ILE A 342 -27.56 -4.40 3.96
CA ILE A 342 -28.52 -3.51 4.62
C ILE A 342 -27.89 -2.90 5.85
N VAL A 343 -27.86 -1.57 5.92
CA VAL A 343 -27.53 -0.87 7.16
C VAL A 343 -28.83 -0.50 7.87
N LYS A 344 -29.02 -0.96 9.11
CA LYS A 344 -30.22 -0.70 9.92
C LYS A 344 -29.91 0.11 11.17
N GLN A 345 -30.57 1.25 11.30
CA GLN A 345 -30.62 2.04 12.54
C GLN A 345 -31.84 1.66 13.42
N TYR A 346 -32.96 1.23 12.80
CA TYR A 346 -34.18 0.79 13.48
C TYR A 346 -34.65 -0.58 13.00
N CYS A 347 -35.22 -1.37 13.91
CA CYS A 347 -35.87 -2.65 13.59
C CYS A 347 -37.28 -2.47 13.01
N GLU A 348 -37.36 -2.00 11.77
CA GLU A 348 -38.61 -1.94 11.00
C GLU A 348 -38.48 -2.76 9.68
N GLY A 349 -39.60 -3.26 9.14
CA GLY A 349 -39.66 -4.06 7.90
C GLY A 349 -39.97 -5.56 8.07
N THR A 350 -40.05 -6.30 6.95
CA THR A 350 -40.27 -7.75 6.92
C THR A 350 -38.97 -8.53 7.15
N ASP A 351 -38.83 -9.08 8.36
CA ASP A 351 -38.33 -10.43 8.68
C ASP A 351 -38.14 -10.55 10.20
N LYS A 352 -39.27 -10.67 10.91
CA LYS A 352 -39.31 -10.83 12.37
C LYS A 352 -38.52 -12.06 12.89
N ASN A 353 -38.19 -13.01 12.02
CA ASN A 353 -37.62 -14.31 12.41
C ASN A 353 -36.08 -14.30 12.58
N SER A 354 -35.35 -13.44 11.87
CA SER A 354 -33.88 -13.31 12.04
C SER A 354 -33.48 -12.32 13.12
N PHE A 355 -34.46 -11.65 13.74
CA PHE A 355 -34.30 -10.90 14.97
C PHE A 355 -34.37 -11.76 16.23
N TYR A 356 -34.64 -13.06 16.13
CA TYR A 356 -34.84 -13.90 17.32
C TYR A 356 -33.61 -13.91 18.26
N ASP A 357 -32.40 -14.02 17.73
CA ASP A 357 -31.18 -14.04 18.55
C ASP A 357 -30.73 -12.64 19.00
N ILE A 358 -31.05 -11.59 18.23
CA ILE A 358 -30.68 -10.19 18.53
C ILE A 358 -31.65 -9.55 19.54
N LEU A 359 -32.96 -9.81 19.42
CA LEU A 359 -33.97 -9.33 20.38
C LEU A 359 -33.84 -10.02 21.74
N GLN A 360 -33.19 -11.19 21.80
CA GLN A 360 -32.84 -11.88 23.04
C GLN A 360 -31.51 -11.42 23.65
N ASN A 361 -30.73 -10.59 22.94
CA ASN A 361 -29.44 -10.10 23.43
C ASN A 361 -29.63 -8.82 24.27
N GLU A 362 -29.55 -8.96 25.60
CA GLU A 362 -29.72 -7.87 26.57
C GLU A 362 -28.68 -6.74 26.47
N GLU A 363 -27.53 -6.99 25.84
CA GLU A 363 -26.52 -5.95 25.58
C GLU A 363 -26.94 -4.98 24.46
N ILE A 364 -27.93 -5.38 23.67
CA ILE A 364 -28.25 -4.81 22.35
C ILE A 364 -29.66 -4.16 22.36
N VAL A 365 -30.56 -4.54 23.28
CA VAL A 365 -31.92 -3.97 23.36
C VAL A 365 -32.01 -2.81 24.36
N VAL A 366 -32.60 -1.67 23.94
CA VAL A 366 -32.95 -0.56 24.85
C VAL A 366 -34.28 -0.89 25.57
N PRO A 367 -34.32 -0.98 26.92
CA PRO A 367 -35.46 -1.55 27.64
C PRO A 367 -36.83 -0.83 27.52
N ASN A 368 -36.90 0.39 26.97
CA ASN A 368 -38.10 1.26 27.07
C ASN A 368 -38.78 1.62 25.74
N CYS A 369 -38.39 1.06 24.60
CA CYS A 369 -38.97 1.43 23.30
C CYS A 369 -39.64 0.25 22.60
N ASN A 370 -40.91 -0.05 22.89
CA ASN A 370 -41.88 -0.84 22.08
C ASN A 370 -41.30 -1.91 21.10
N ASN A 371 -40.35 -2.77 21.52
CA ASN A 371 -39.62 -3.72 20.65
C ASN A 371 -38.91 -3.11 19.42
N LYS A 372 -38.54 -1.82 19.46
CA LYS A 372 -37.71 -1.14 18.46
C LYS A 372 -36.27 -1.08 18.95
N TYR A 373 -35.39 -1.80 18.27
CA TYR A 373 -33.94 -1.72 18.46
C TYR A 373 -33.40 -0.33 18.10
N VAL A 374 -32.52 0.21 18.95
CA VAL A 374 -31.75 1.43 18.71
C VAL A 374 -30.36 1.26 19.38
N CYS A 375 -29.39 0.62 18.71
CA CYS A 375 -27.99 0.53 19.20
C CYS A 375 -26.95 0.96 18.16
N GLY A 376 -27.29 2.03 17.44
CA GLY A 376 -26.48 2.52 16.33
C GLY A 376 -26.63 1.65 15.08
N PRO A 377 -26.26 2.18 13.90
CA PRO A 377 -26.41 1.47 12.64
C PRO A 377 -25.60 0.17 12.61
N TYR A 378 -26.27 -0.94 12.29
CA TYR A 378 -25.66 -2.27 12.14
C TYR A 378 -25.79 -2.75 10.69
N VAL A 379 -24.87 -3.62 10.25
CA VAL A 379 -24.81 -4.16 8.88
C VAL A 379 -25.33 -5.60 8.82
N ARG A 380 -26.40 -5.81 8.06
CA ARG A 380 -26.98 -7.11 7.71
C ARG A 380 -26.68 -7.45 6.25
N PHE A 381 -26.56 -8.74 5.95
CA PHE A 381 -26.39 -9.24 4.59
C PHE A 381 -27.57 -10.12 4.20
N ASP A 382 -28.12 -9.92 3.01
CA ASP A 382 -29.24 -10.69 2.47
C ASP A 382 -28.87 -11.27 1.09
N TRP A 383 -29.43 -12.42 0.73
CA TRP A 383 -29.30 -12.92 -0.65
C TRP A 383 -30.09 -12.00 -1.57
N ARG A 384 -29.39 -11.45 -2.56
CA ARG A 384 -30.05 -10.76 -3.67
C ARG A 384 -30.87 -11.78 -4.45
N ASN A 385 -32.13 -11.43 -4.69
CA ASN A 385 -33.11 -12.20 -5.48
C ASN A 385 -32.49 -13.22 -6.46
N PRO A 386 -32.92 -14.47 -6.34
CA PRO A 386 -33.85 -14.95 -7.35
C PRO A 386 -35.26 -15.00 -6.79
N ASN A 387 -36.17 -14.30 -7.47
CA ASN A 387 -37.54 -14.10 -7.00
C ASN A 387 -38.25 -15.43 -6.76
N HIS A 388 -38.01 -16.45 -7.58
CA HIS A 388 -38.49 -17.81 -7.31
C HIS A 388 -37.54 -18.81 -7.97
N ILE A 389 -37.22 -19.92 -7.29
CA ILE A 389 -36.50 -21.06 -7.87
C ILE A 389 -37.54 -22.05 -8.40
N SER A 390 -37.42 -22.42 -9.66
CA SER A 390 -38.22 -23.50 -10.25
C SER A 390 -38.00 -24.78 -9.47
N LEU A 391 -39.09 -25.41 -9.02
CA LEU A 391 -39.01 -26.71 -8.34
C LEU A 391 -38.53 -27.82 -9.28
N LYS A 392 -38.82 -27.69 -10.58
CA LYS A 392 -38.47 -28.67 -11.61
C LYS A 392 -36.99 -28.56 -12.02
N THR A 393 -36.53 -27.35 -12.33
CA THR A 393 -35.17 -27.13 -12.89
C THR A 393 -34.15 -26.72 -11.84
N ARG A 394 -34.58 -26.38 -10.62
CA ARG A 394 -33.75 -25.79 -9.54
C ARG A 394 -32.97 -24.53 -9.95
N LYS A 395 -33.39 -23.87 -11.03
CA LYS A 395 -32.85 -22.59 -11.49
C LYS A 395 -33.79 -21.45 -11.16
N CYS A 396 -33.21 -20.25 -11.08
CA CYS A 396 -33.94 -19.01 -10.87
C CYS A 396 -34.87 -18.71 -12.06
N LEU A 397 -36.17 -18.48 -11.81
CA LEU A 397 -37.14 -18.23 -12.88
C LEU A 397 -36.86 -16.95 -13.66
N ASN A 398 -36.32 -15.92 -13.01
CA ASN A 398 -35.95 -14.64 -13.65
C ASN A 398 -34.74 -14.74 -14.59
N LYS A 399 -33.98 -15.85 -14.56
CA LYS A 399 -32.93 -16.11 -15.55
C LYS A 399 -33.50 -16.64 -16.87
N ASN A 400 -34.78 -16.97 -16.91
CA ASN A 400 -35.42 -17.40 -18.15
C ASN A 400 -35.59 -16.18 -19.09
N PRO A 401 -35.11 -16.26 -20.34
CA PRO A 401 -35.17 -15.15 -21.30
C PRO A 401 -36.59 -14.69 -21.67
N TYR A 402 -37.62 -15.49 -21.39
CA TYR A 402 -39.01 -15.18 -21.70
C TYR A 402 -39.86 -14.81 -20.47
N TYR A 403 -39.25 -14.70 -19.28
CA TYR A 403 -39.93 -14.38 -18.03
C TYR A 403 -40.81 -13.13 -18.15
N TYR A 404 -40.24 -12.01 -18.63
CA TYR A 404 -40.95 -10.73 -18.74
C TYR A 404 -41.94 -10.69 -19.91
N ILE A 405 -41.63 -11.38 -21.01
CA ILE A 405 -42.51 -11.48 -22.17
C ILE A 405 -43.81 -12.20 -21.78
N TYR A 406 -43.68 -13.26 -20.99
CA TYR A 406 -44.82 -13.98 -20.47
C TYR A 406 -45.62 -13.14 -19.46
N GLU A 407 -44.94 -12.45 -18.53
CA GLU A 407 -45.59 -11.53 -17.59
C GLU A 407 -46.42 -10.45 -18.31
N GLN A 408 -45.85 -9.82 -19.33
CA GLN A 408 -46.54 -8.79 -20.14
C GLN A 408 -47.76 -9.36 -20.87
N ALA A 409 -47.65 -10.59 -21.38
CA ALA A 409 -48.69 -11.26 -22.14
C ALA A 409 -49.93 -11.60 -21.31
N VAL A 410 -49.74 -12.27 -20.17
CA VAL A 410 -50.85 -12.70 -19.32
C VAL A 410 -51.32 -11.61 -18.35
N GLY A 411 -50.51 -10.56 -18.19
CA GLY A 411 -50.71 -9.53 -17.18
C GLY A 411 -50.13 -9.96 -15.84
N LYS A 412 -49.49 -9.00 -15.17
CA LYS A 412 -48.65 -9.25 -14.00
C LYS A 412 -49.36 -9.93 -12.83
N GLU A 413 -50.62 -9.60 -12.59
CA GLU A 413 -51.44 -10.20 -11.54
C GLU A 413 -51.75 -11.68 -11.81
N VAL A 414 -52.09 -12.03 -13.06
CA VAL A 414 -52.35 -13.41 -13.48
C VAL A 414 -51.05 -14.21 -13.46
N PHE A 415 -49.95 -13.62 -13.92
CA PHE A 415 -48.62 -14.23 -13.90
C PHE A 415 -48.21 -14.61 -12.48
N PHE A 416 -48.35 -13.68 -11.55
CA PHE A 416 -48.04 -13.91 -10.16
C PHE A 416 -48.90 -15.03 -9.56
N ASN A 417 -50.23 -14.93 -9.66
CA ASN A 417 -51.15 -15.85 -8.99
C ASN A 417 -51.07 -17.28 -9.53
N LYS A 418 -50.88 -17.47 -10.83
CA LYS A 418 -50.90 -18.80 -11.46
C LYS A 418 -49.53 -19.47 -11.52
N ILE A 419 -48.44 -18.71 -11.57
CA ILE A 419 -47.09 -19.26 -11.81
C ILE A 419 -46.19 -19.09 -10.59
N LEU A 420 -46.03 -17.86 -10.08
CA LEU A 420 -45.06 -17.58 -9.01
C LEU A 420 -45.57 -18.01 -7.63
N ALA A 421 -46.84 -17.75 -7.31
CA ALA A 421 -47.45 -18.10 -6.03
C ALA A 421 -47.79 -19.60 -5.91
N ASN A 422 -47.82 -20.33 -7.03
CA ASN A 422 -48.15 -21.74 -7.03
C ASN A 422 -46.93 -22.59 -6.64
N LYS A 423 -46.97 -23.11 -5.40
CA LYS A 423 -45.92 -23.96 -4.80
C LYS A 423 -45.67 -25.29 -5.52
N GLN A 424 -46.43 -25.64 -6.56
CA GLN A 424 -46.08 -26.77 -7.42
C GLN A 424 -45.01 -26.40 -8.46
N TYR A 425 -44.83 -25.12 -8.79
CA TYR A 425 -43.93 -24.68 -9.86
C TYR A 425 -42.67 -23.97 -9.34
N ALA A 426 -42.76 -23.20 -8.25
CA ALA A 426 -41.62 -22.41 -7.76
C ALA A 426 -41.61 -22.18 -6.23
N ILE A 427 -40.40 -21.95 -5.67
CA ILE A 427 -40.18 -21.56 -4.26
C ILE A 427 -39.61 -20.13 -4.21
N PRO A 428 -40.15 -19.22 -3.39
CA PRO A 428 -39.56 -17.90 -3.15
C PRO A 428 -38.28 -17.98 -2.30
N VAL A 429 -37.21 -17.28 -2.71
CA VAL A 429 -35.89 -17.30 -2.04
C VAL A 429 -35.34 -15.90 -1.72
N GLY A 430 -35.94 -14.83 -2.25
CA GLY A 430 -35.51 -13.44 -2.01
C GLY A 430 -35.59 -12.97 -0.56
N ASP A 431 -34.79 -11.96 -0.23
CA ASP A 431 -34.75 -11.20 1.04
C ASP A 431 -34.38 -12.01 2.30
N LYS A 432 -33.76 -13.18 2.16
CA LYS A 432 -33.31 -13.99 3.31
C LYS A 432 -31.94 -13.54 3.82
N ASN A 433 -31.86 -13.32 5.14
CA ASN A 433 -30.61 -13.03 5.86
C ASN A 433 -29.57 -14.14 5.65
N ILE A 434 -28.31 -13.73 5.47
CA ILE A 434 -27.12 -14.58 5.36
C ILE A 434 -26.20 -14.32 6.54
N THR A 435 -25.68 -15.40 7.15
CA THR A 435 -24.62 -15.30 8.15
C THR A 435 -23.28 -14.90 7.52
N GLU A 436 -22.44 -14.21 8.29
CA GLU A 436 -21.12 -13.76 7.83
C GLU A 436 -20.21 -14.92 7.40
N ASP A 437 -20.30 -16.08 8.06
CA ASP A 437 -19.50 -17.27 7.72
C ASP A 437 -19.76 -17.76 6.28
N LEU A 438 -20.99 -17.62 5.79
CA LEU A 438 -21.34 -18.02 4.42
C LEU A 438 -20.85 -17.01 3.37
N LEU A 439 -20.42 -15.83 3.79
CA LEU A 439 -20.01 -14.73 2.92
C LEU A 439 -18.50 -14.60 2.75
N THR A 440 -17.70 -15.32 3.56
CA THR A 440 -16.24 -15.15 3.61
C THR A 440 -15.55 -15.38 2.25
N HIS A 441 -16.16 -16.17 1.36
CA HIS A 441 -15.65 -16.42 0.01
C HIS A 441 -16.34 -15.61 -1.10
N ILE A 442 -17.33 -14.78 -0.75
CA ILE A 442 -18.14 -14.00 -1.69
C ILE A 442 -17.76 -12.52 -1.64
N ILE A 443 -17.54 -11.99 -0.43
CA ILE A 443 -17.19 -10.58 -0.20
C ILE A 443 -16.16 -10.44 0.93
N ASP A 444 -15.34 -9.38 0.88
CA ASP A 444 -14.56 -8.94 2.04
C ASP A 444 -15.50 -8.30 3.07
N ILE A 445 -15.91 -9.08 4.06
CA ILE A 445 -16.89 -8.68 5.08
C ILE A 445 -16.41 -7.45 5.86
N LYS A 446 -15.13 -7.41 6.26
CA LYS A 446 -14.60 -6.33 7.09
C LYS A 446 -14.58 -5.02 6.31
N GLN A 447 -14.01 -5.03 5.11
CA GLN A 447 -13.97 -3.87 4.25
C GLN A 447 -15.37 -3.43 3.83
N THR A 448 -16.27 -4.37 3.53
CA THR A 448 -17.66 -4.08 3.17
C THR A 448 -18.38 -3.35 4.30
N LYS A 449 -18.32 -3.86 5.53
CA LYS A 449 -18.93 -3.23 6.72
C LYS A 449 -18.43 -1.79 6.90
N LEU A 450 -17.12 -1.59 6.78
CA LEU A 450 -16.51 -0.26 6.91
C LEU A 450 -17.02 0.71 5.83
N SER A 451 -17.08 0.27 4.58
CA SER A 451 -17.56 1.10 3.46
C SER A 451 -19.04 1.46 3.57
N VAL A 452 -19.93 0.51 3.90
CA VAL A 452 -21.37 0.77 3.97
C VAL A 452 -21.76 1.62 5.17
N LEU A 453 -21.07 1.46 6.31
CA LEU A 453 -21.30 2.33 7.47
C LEU A 453 -20.82 3.76 7.20
N LYS A 454 -19.70 3.93 6.48
CA LYS A 454 -19.28 5.25 5.99
C LYS A 454 -20.31 5.86 5.04
N MET A 455 -20.80 5.10 4.06
CA MET A 455 -21.85 5.54 3.13
C MET A 455 -23.13 5.93 3.87
N PHE A 456 -23.57 5.10 4.82
CA PHE A 456 -24.73 5.37 5.67
C PHE A 456 -24.56 6.68 6.43
N MET A 457 -23.41 6.87 7.06
CA MET A 457 -23.14 8.05 7.89
C MET A 457 -23.08 9.32 7.06
N VAL A 458 -22.44 9.29 5.88
CA VAL A 458 -22.48 10.42 4.94
C VAL A 458 -23.91 10.81 4.58
N ILE A 459 -24.75 9.83 4.21
CA ILE A 459 -26.15 10.10 3.85
C ILE A 459 -26.92 10.66 5.06
N GLN A 460 -26.76 10.06 6.24
CA GLN A 460 -27.42 10.50 7.46
C GLN A 460 -27.00 11.93 7.86
N SER A 461 -25.74 12.32 7.65
CA SER A 461 -25.27 13.68 7.89
C SER A 461 -25.92 14.70 6.95
N TYR A 462 -26.12 14.36 5.67
CA TYR A 462 -26.87 15.26 4.78
C TYR A 462 -28.34 15.34 5.20
N PHE A 463 -28.93 14.21 5.59
CA PHE A 463 -30.32 14.13 6.02
C PHE A 463 -30.58 14.96 7.27
N SER A 464 -29.69 14.92 8.28
CA SER A 464 -29.85 15.68 9.52
C SER A 464 -29.95 17.19 9.27
N ARG A 465 -29.19 17.70 8.28
CA ARG A 465 -29.15 19.13 7.91
C ARG A 465 -30.43 19.63 7.22
N VAL A 466 -31.29 18.72 6.77
CA VAL A 466 -32.60 19.02 6.16
C VAL A 466 -33.77 18.42 6.94
N ASN A 467 -33.57 18.09 8.22
CA ASN A 467 -34.57 17.50 9.11
C ASN A 467 -35.12 16.13 8.65
N LEU A 468 -34.27 15.32 8.02
CA LEU A 468 -34.58 13.96 7.60
C LEU A 468 -33.74 12.93 8.39
N LEU A 469 -34.25 11.71 8.43
CA LEU A 469 -33.65 10.57 9.12
C LEU A 469 -33.74 9.34 8.22
N ILE A 470 -32.63 8.61 8.09
CA ILE A 470 -32.61 7.32 7.40
C ILE A 470 -32.75 6.19 8.43
N LYS A 471 -33.78 5.36 8.30
CA LYS A 471 -34.00 4.26 9.23
C LYS A 471 -33.22 3.01 8.84
N ASP A 472 -33.18 2.74 7.55
CA ASP A 472 -32.34 1.72 6.94
C ASP A 472 -32.12 2.00 5.46
N VAL A 473 -31.09 1.38 4.89
CA VAL A 473 -30.69 1.49 3.48
C VAL A 473 -30.05 0.20 3.01
N CYS A 474 -30.29 -0.14 1.74
CA CYS A 474 -29.66 -1.25 1.05
C CYS A 474 -28.56 -0.73 0.09
N PHE A 475 -27.37 -1.31 0.20
CA PHE A 475 -26.23 -1.09 -0.67
C PHE A 475 -25.84 -2.36 -1.40
N MET A 476 -25.10 -2.17 -2.50
CA MET A 476 -24.55 -3.23 -3.33
C MET A 476 -23.10 -2.86 -3.67
N LEU A 477 -22.14 -3.66 -3.19
CA LEU A 477 -20.71 -3.41 -3.37
C LEU A 477 -20.04 -4.54 -4.15
N ASP A 478 -18.89 -4.25 -4.73
CA ASP A 478 -18.02 -5.23 -5.36
C ASP A 478 -17.50 -6.26 -4.34
N LYS A 479 -16.87 -7.34 -4.82
CA LYS A 479 -16.33 -8.39 -3.95
C LYS A 479 -15.31 -7.90 -2.92
N ASN A 480 -14.61 -6.80 -3.20
CA ASN A 480 -13.64 -6.22 -2.28
C ASN A 480 -14.29 -5.29 -1.25
N GLY A 481 -15.61 -5.03 -1.34
CA GLY A 481 -16.31 -4.13 -0.44
C GLY A 481 -15.86 -2.67 -0.56
N LYS A 482 -15.30 -2.24 -1.70
CA LYS A 482 -14.72 -0.89 -1.89
C LYS A 482 -15.52 0.00 -2.84
N GLN A 483 -16.23 -0.56 -3.82
CA GLN A 483 -16.93 0.21 -4.85
C GLN A 483 -18.43 -0.13 -4.86
N PHE A 484 -19.27 0.89 -4.72
CA PHE A 484 -20.71 0.78 -4.89
C PHE A 484 -21.10 0.65 -6.37
N TRP A 485 -22.01 -0.24 -6.72
CA TRP A 485 -22.46 -0.42 -8.12
C TRP A 485 -23.98 -0.50 -8.30
N GLY A 486 -24.72 -0.50 -7.20
CA GLY A 486 -26.16 -0.67 -7.20
C GLY A 486 -26.95 0.54 -7.69
N GLU A 487 -28.27 0.42 -7.71
CA GLU A 487 -29.18 1.56 -7.75
C GLU A 487 -29.28 2.17 -6.34
N ILE A 488 -29.26 3.50 -6.22
CA ILE A 488 -29.45 4.21 -4.94
C ILE A 488 -30.46 5.35 -5.13
N ASN A 489 -31.61 5.27 -4.47
CA ASN A 489 -32.65 6.31 -4.44
C ASN A 489 -33.65 6.03 -3.30
N GLN A 490 -34.78 6.74 -3.28
CA GLN A 490 -35.86 6.60 -2.29
C GLN A 490 -36.45 5.17 -2.20
N ASP A 491 -36.25 4.33 -3.20
CA ASP A 491 -36.64 2.92 -3.19
C ASP A 491 -35.73 2.08 -2.25
N CYS A 492 -34.45 2.45 -2.16
CA CYS A 492 -33.40 1.67 -1.53
C CYS A 492 -33.35 1.83 0.00
N MET A 493 -34.20 2.65 0.59
CA MET A 493 -34.11 3.06 1.99
C MET A 493 -35.48 3.36 2.61
N ARG A 494 -35.51 3.57 3.93
CA ARG A 494 -36.66 4.10 4.67
C ARG A 494 -36.33 5.48 5.21
N ILE A 495 -37.16 6.48 4.89
CA ILE A 495 -36.87 7.89 5.14
C ILE A 495 -38.05 8.54 5.85
N THR A 496 -37.79 9.19 6.98
CA THR A 496 -38.79 9.96 7.72
C THR A 496 -38.25 11.33 8.13
N MET A 497 -39.12 12.25 8.53
CA MET A 497 -38.69 13.44 9.27
C MET A 497 -38.19 13.04 10.67
N ILE A 498 -37.19 13.74 11.21
CA ILE A 498 -36.70 13.49 12.58
C ILE A 498 -37.83 13.73 13.59
N ASP A 499 -38.59 14.81 13.41
CA ASP A 499 -39.65 15.22 14.34
C ASP A 499 -41.00 14.51 14.10
N ASN A 500 -41.15 13.78 12.97
CA ASN A 500 -42.40 13.11 12.62
C ASN A 500 -42.18 11.81 11.85
N ASN A 501 -42.12 10.71 12.60
CA ASN A 501 -41.94 9.34 12.09
C ASN A 501 -43.08 8.82 11.18
N GLN A 502 -44.22 9.50 11.08
CA GLN A 502 -45.31 9.12 10.17
C GLN A 502 -45.17 9.74 8.78
N ASN A 503 -44.39 10.82 8.64
CA ASN A 503 -44.17 11.47 7.35
C ASN A 503 -43.05 10.75 6.57
N LYS A 504 -43.45 9.86 5.66
CA LYS A 504 -42.53 9.03 4.87
C LYS A 504 -42.18 9.67 3.52
N PHE A 505 -40.96 9.45 3.05
CA PHE A 505 -40.47 9.90 1.74
C PHE A 505 -39.99 8.75 0.83
N ASP A 506 -40.20 7.50 1.27
CA ASP A 506 -39.68 6.30 0.61
C ASP A 506 -40.77 5.38 0.03
N LYS A 507 -40.37 4.23 -0.52
CA LYS A 507 -41.28 3.24 -1.13
C LYS A 507 -42.33 2.65 -0.17
N ASP A 508 -42.21 2.78 1.15
CA ASP A 508 -43.23 2.32 2.10
C ASP A 508 -44.62 2.93 1.84
N ILE A 509 -44.70 4.11 1.20
CA ILE A 509 -45.96 4.69 0.71
C ILE A 509 -46.66 3.70 -0.24
N TRP A 510 -45.91 3.17 -1.23
CA TRP A 510 -46.39 2.13 -2.15
C TRP A 510 -46.73 0.83 -1.42
N ARG A 511 -45.88 0.41 -0.46
CA ARG A 511 -46.11 -0.84 0.28
C ARG A 511 -47.42 -0.79 1.08
N THR A 512 -47.85 0.39 1.52
CA THR A 512 -49.07 0.56 2.33
C THR A 512 -50.30 0.85 1.47
N GLY A 513 -50.19 1.71 0.46
CA GLY A 513 -51.33 2.16 -0.35
C GLY A 513 -51.49 1.49 -1.71
N GLY A 514 -50.47 0.80 -2.24
CA GLY A 514 -50.53 0.17 -3.55
C GLY A 514 -50.98 1.13 -4.66
N SER A 515 -51.84 0.67 -5.56
CA SER A 515 -52.32 1.46 -6.70
C SER A 515 -52.98 2.80 -6.34
N SER A 516 -53.55 2.96 -5.15
CA SER A 516 -54.17 4.24 -4.74
C SER A 516 -53.16 5.29 -4.27
N SER A 517 -51.87 4.95 -4.14
CA SER A 517 -50.83 5.87 -3.67
C SER A 517 -49.93 6.42 -4.78
N ARG A 518 -50.29 6.26 -6.07
CA ARG A 518 -49.46 6.71 -7.21
C ARG A 518 -49.12 8.21 -7.14
N GLU A 519 -50.14 9.04 -6.96
CA GLU A 519 -49.98 10.50 -6.85
C GLU A 519 -49.16 10.89 -5.62
N GLN A 520 -49.43 10.23 -4.48
CA GLN A 520 -48.73 10.49 -3.22
C GLN A 520 -47.22 10.16 -3.31
N ILE A 521 -46.84 9.08 -4.00
CA ILE A 521 -45.43 8.72 -4.24
C ILE A 521 -44.75 9.78 -5.07
N MET A 522 -45.36 10.16 -6.21
CA MET A 522 -44.80 11.19 -7.08
C MET A 522 -44.59 12.48 -6.32
N GLN A 523 -45.61 12.93 -5.57
CA GLN A 523 -45.52 14.13 -4.75
C GLN A 523 -44.38 14.04 -3.73
N LYS A 524 -44.34 12.98 -2.90
CA LYS A 524 -43.33 12.86 -1.84
C LYS A 524 -41.91 12.69 -2.35
N TRP A 525 -41.70 11.97 -3.44
CA TRP A 525 -40.37 11.80 -4.01
C TRP A 525 -39.89 13.08 -4.70
N ASN A 526 -40.78 13.86 -5.31
CA ASN A 526 -40.49 15.20 -5.81
C ASN A 526 -40.13 16.16 -4.68
N ASP A 527 -40.91 16.17 -3.59
CA ASP A 527 -40.63 16.97 -2.41
C ASP A 527 -39.24 16.65 -1.85
N PHE A 528 -38.89 15.36 -1.72
CA PHE A 528 -37.56 14.92 -1.28
C PHE A 528 -36.45 15.46 -2.19
N ASN A 529 -36.58 15.28 -3.51
CA ASN A 529 -35.59 15.74 -4.47
C ASN A 529 -35.41 17.26 -4.39
N LYS A 530 -36.51 18.00 -4.27
CA LYS A 530 -36.51 19.46 -4.14
C LYS A 530 -35.82 19.94 -2.87
N ILE A 531 -36.07 19.30 -1.73
CA ILE A 531 -35.41 19.63 -0.44
C ILE A 531 -33.89 19.58 -0.59
N PHE A 532 -33.35 18.49 -1.15
CA PHE A 532 -31.90 18.34 -1.31
C PHE A 532 -31.31 19.21 -2.41
N PHE A 533 -32.04 19.41 -3.50
CA PHE A 533 -31.64 20.36 -4.53
C PHE A 533 -31.52 21.78 -3.96
N ASP A 534 -32.54 22.25 -3.24
CA ASP A 534 -32.51 23.55 -2.57
C ASP A 534 -31.35 23.63 -1.56
N TYR A 535 -31.10 22.53 -0.83
CA TYR A 535 -29.98 22.45 0.10
C TYR A 535 -28.64 22.63 -0.63
N PHE A 536 -28.39 21.90 -1.72
CA PHE A 536 -27.14 22.00 -2.48
C PHE A 536 -26.99 23.34 -3.21
N MET A 537 -28.08 23.94 -3.67
CA MET A 537 -28.08 25.28 -4.28
C MET A 537 -27.71 26.37 -3.27
N LYS A 538 -28.23 26.27 -2.04
CA LYS A 538 -27.90 27.19 -0.93
C LYS A 538 -26.50 26.93 -0.37
N ASN A 539 -26.07 25.68 -0.32
CA ASN A 539 -24.81 25.25 0.27
C ASN A 539 -23.82 24.86 -0.83
N LYS A 540 -23.25 25.89 -1.47
CA LYS A 540 -22.20 25.70 -2.48
C LYS A 540 -21.00 24.98 -1.84
N PHE A 541 -20.60 23.86 -2.43
CA PHE A 541 -19.52 22.96 -1.99
C PHE A 541 -18.26 23.72 -1.51
N HIS A 542 -17.88 24.81 -2.19
CA HIS A 542 -16.69 25.60 -1.86
C HIS A 542 -16.88 26.73 -0.83
N GLN A 543 -18.08 27.05 -0.33
CA GLN A 543 -18.27 28.20 0.57
C GLN A 543 -18.74 27.81 1.97
N THR A 544 -19.59 26.79 2.08
CA THR A 544 -20.23 26.39 3.34
C THR A 544 -19.78 24.99 3.80
N GLU A 545 -19.52 24.08 2.87
CA GLU A 545 -19.01 22.73 3.20
C GLU A 545 -17.48 22.71 3.41
N LEU A 546 -16.74 23.69 2.89
CA LEU A 546 -15.32 23.89 3.24
C LEU A 546 -15.10 24.22 4.72
N LEU A 547 -16.07 24.86 5.39
CA LEU A 547 -16.01 25.15 6.83
C LEU A 547 -16.24 23.89 7.69
N ASN A 548 -16.92 22.87 7.15
CA ASN A 548 -17.21 21.60 7.83
C ASN A 548 -16.24 20.47 7.42
N TYR A 549 -15.28 20.75 6.54
CA TYR A 549 -14.33 19.78 5.96
C TYR A 549 -13.15 19.41 6.87
N ASN A 550 -13.04 20.02 8.05
CA ASN A 550 -11.95 19.80 9.02
C ASN A 550 -12.13 18.52 9.86
N SER A 551 -13.17 17.76 9.54
CA SER A 551 -13.51 16.46 10.09
C SER A 551 -14.15 15.67 8.95
N TYR A 552 -14.14 14.33 8.98
CA TYR A 552 -15.07 13.61 8.09
C TYR A 552 -16.47 14.21 8.29
N PHE A 553 -17.22 14.49 7.23
CA PHE A 553 -18.52 15.18 7.27
C PHE A 553 -19.54 14.56 8.26
N TYR A 554 -19.27 13.30 8.63
CA TYR A 554 -20.02 12.47 9.55
C TYR A 554 -19.40 12.27 10.95
N ILE A 555 -18.27 12.91 11.28
CA ILE A 555 -17.63 12.74 12.60
C ILE A 555 -18.58 13.18 13.70
N GLU A 556 -19.25 14.32 13.55
CA GLU A 556 -20.21 14.81 14.54
C GLU A 556 -21.31 13.78 14.80
N GLU A 557 -21.88 13.18 13.75
CA GLU A 557 -22.90 12.13 13.90
C GLU A 557 -22.34 10.85 14.56
N ILE A 558 -21.08 10.47 14.27
CA ILE A 558 -20.41 9.35 14.95
C ILE A 558 -20.14 9.68 16.43
N GLU A 559 -19.67 10.88 16.74
CA GLU A 559 -19.39 11.32 18.10
C GLU A 559 -20.67 11.40 18.92
N GLN A 560 -21.73 12.01 18.38
CA GLN A 560 -23.06 12.02 19.01
C GLN A 560 -23.57 10.60 19.25
N LEU A 561 -23.37 9.67 18.31
CA LEU A 561 -23.76 8.28 18.45
C LEU A 561 -22.97 7.57 19.55
N LEU A 562 -21.64 7.74 19.61
CA LEU A 562 -20.77 7.14 20.61
C LEU A 562 -20.96 7.74 22.02
N GLU A 563 -21.31 9.03 22.11
CA GLU A 563 -21.56 9.73 23.37
C GLU A 563 -22.98 9.51 23.93
N ASN A 564 -23.91 9.02 23.10
CA ASN A 564 -25.30 8.83 23.50
C ASN A 564 -25.44 7.68 24.50
N LYS A 565 -25.43 8.03 25.79
CA LYS A 565 -25.58 7.10 26.93
C LYS A 565 -26.88 6.29 26.94
N LYS A 566 -27.86 6.63 26.10
CA LYS A 566 -29.11 5.84 25.94
C LYS A 566 -28.93 4.67 24.98
N LEU A 567 -27.90 4.68 24.13
CA LEU A 567 -27.56 3.60 23.20
C LEU A 567 -26.56 2.64 23.85
N ARG A 568 -26.73 1.33 23.65
CA ARG A 568 -25.76 0.31 24.06
C ARG A 568 -25.04 -0.25 22.84
N ILE A 569 -23.97 0.41 22.39
CA ILE A 569 -23.24 -0.02 21.20
C ILE A 569 -22.30 -1.18 21.57
N PRO A 570 -22.38 -2.36 20.92
CA PRO A 570 -21.45 -3.48 21.19
C PRO A 570 -19.99 -3.09 20.94
N SER A 571 -19.05 -3.65 21.71
CA SER A 571 -17.62 -3.32 21.59
C SER A 571 -17.05 -3.51 20.18
N SER A 572 -17.48 -4.55 19.47
CA SER A 572 -17.08 -4.81 18.08
C SER A 572 -17.56 -3.73 17.10
N LEU A 573 -18.73 -3.15 17.36
CA LEU A 573 -19.29 -2.05 16.58
C LEU A 573 -18.68 -0.70 17.00
N GLN A 574 -18.39 -0.49 18.29
CA GLN A 574 -17.63 0.66 18.77
C GLN A 574 -16.24 0.72 18.16
N GLU A 575 -15.51 -0.40 18.13
CA GLU A 575 -14.19 -0.50 17.50
C GLU A 575 -14.28 -0.16 16.00
N LEU A 576 -15.32 -0.63 15.32
CA LEU A 576 -15.57 -0.28 13.93
C LEU A 576 -15.87 1.20 13.73
N TRP A 577 -16.64 1.84 14.62
CA TRP A 577 -16.87 3.29 14.60
C TRP A 577 -15.61 4.11 14.87
N LEU A 578 -14.78 3.66 15.81
CA LEU A 578 -13.46 4.27 16.09
C LEU A 578 -12.51 4.11 14.88
N ASN A 579 -12.55 2.97 14.20
CA ASN A 579 -11.83 2.74 12.96
C ASN A 579 -12.35 3.59 11.80
N ILE A 580 -13.67 3.79 11.69
CA ILE A 580 -14.30 4.66 10.69
C ILE A 580 -13.96 6.13 10.94
N ARG A 581 -13.98 6.55 12.21
CA ARG A 581 -13.50 7.86 12.66
C ARG A 581 -12.06 8.11 12.24
N GLY A 582 -11.25 7.04 12.11
CA GLY A 582 -9.92 7.05 11.53
C GLY A 582 -8.97 7.99 12.27
N LYS A 583 -8.27 7.51 13.28
CA LYS A 583 -7.12 8.26 13.83
C LYS A 583 -5.86 7.79 13.11
N THR A 584 -5.56 8.38 11.95
CA THR A 584 -4.19 8.31 11.47
C THR A 584 -3.30 9.17 12.36
N PRO A 585 -2.12 8.67 12.75
CA PRO A 585 -1.20 9.45 13.57
C PRO A 585 -0.90 10.75 12.85
N ARG A 586 -1.29 11.87 13.45
CA ARG A 586 -1.02 13.20 12.91
C ARG A 586 0.49 13.39 12.93
N ARG A 587 1.09 13.71 11.79
CA ARG A 587 2.53 13.93 11.62
C ARG A 587 2.76 15.22 10.87
N ILE A 588 3.90 15.85 11.10
CA ILE A 588 4.37 17.03 10.37
C ILE A 588 5.84 16.82 10.03
N LEU A 589 6.25 17.35 8.88
CA LEU A 589 7.64 17.59 8.56
C LEU A 589 7.89 19.09 8.68
N VAL A 590 8.82 19.51 9.54
CA VAL A 590 9.21 20.93 9.63
C VAL A 590 10.45 21.19 8.81
N THR A 591 10.50 22.32 8.11
CA THR A 591 11.56 22.65 7.14
C THR A 591 12.35 23.89 7.54
N MET A 592 13.66 23.83 7.34
CA MET A 592 14.60 24.94 7.46
C MET A 592 15.44 25.03 6.19
N ASP A 593 15.32 26.13 5.44
CA ASP A 593 16.14 26.37 4.26
C ASP A 593 17.43 27.09 4.69
N MET A 594 18.57 26.71 4.10
CA MET A 594 19.88 27.24 4.45
C MET A 594 20.54 27.87 3.22
N PHE A 595 21.03 29.10 3.37
CA PHE A 595 21.75 29.84 2.33
C PHE A 595 22.93 30.60 2.96
N ASN A 596 24.14 30.47 2.39
CA ASN A 596 25.38 31.05 2.92
C ASN A 596 25.65 30.75 4.43
N GLY A 597 25.23 29.57 4.90
CA GLY A 597 25.35 29.14 6.29
C GLY A 597 24.38 29.83 7.26
N GLN A 598 23.36 30.52 6.76
CA GLN A 598 22.30 31.12 7.56
C GLN A 598 20.93 30.51 7.19
N PRO A 599 20.04 30.33 8.19
CA PRO A 599 18.66 29.96 7.94
C PRO A 599 17.92 31.08 7.17
N VAL A 600 17.19 30.73 6.10
CA VAL A 600 16.47 31.68 5.24
C VAL A 600 15.06 31.24 4.88
N LEU A 601 14.24 32.19 4.40
CA LEU A 601 12.95 31.94 3.77
C LEU A 601 13.07 32.04 2.25
N VAL A 602 12.52 31.03 1.58
CA VAL A 602 12.49 30.93 0.11
C VAL A 602 11.06 31.14 -0.40
N LYS A 603 10.94 31.83 -1.53
CA LYS A 603 9.69 32.06 -2.25
C LYS A 603 9.97 31.94 -3.74
N SER A 604 9.27 31.03 -4.42
CA SER A 604 9.47 30.76 -5.85
C SER A 604 10.95 30.56 -6.21
N SER A 605 11.64 29.70 -5.46
CA SER A 605 13.08 29.40 -5.62
C SER A 605 14.03 30.58 -5.40
N GLN A 606 13.58 31.67 -4.76
CA GLN A 606 14.43 32.82 -4.42
C GLN A 606 14.45 33.08 -2.92
N VAL A 607 15.65 33.33 -2.38
CA VAL A 607 15.82 33.78 -1.00
C VAL A 607 15.30 35.21 -0.89
N TYR A 608 14.30 35.42 -0.04
CA TYR A 608 13.70 36.75 0.14
C TYR A 608 13.92 37.33 1.53
N GLU A 609 14.22 36.50 2.53
CA GLU A 609 14.44 36.97 3.91
C GLU A 609 15.31 35.98 4.70
N THR A 610 16.10 36.47 5.65
CA THR A 610 16.78 35.63 6.65
C THR A 610 15.84 35.39 7.82
N HIS A 611 15.87 34.21 8.45
CA HIS A 611 15.05 33.98 9.64
C HIS A 611 15.43 34.95 10.78
N ASN A 612 14.43 35.44 11.52
CA ASN A 612 14.63 36.37 12.64
C ASN A 612 15.04 35.66 13.95
N ASP A 613 15.04 34.32 13.98
CA ASP A 613 15.31 33.48 15.16
C ASP A 613 16.81 33.18 15.37
N GLY A 614 17.70 34.05 14.89
CA GLY A 614 19.15 33.94 15.09
C GLY A 614 19.87 32.99 14.12
N ASP A 615 21.03 32.48 14.55
CA ASP A 615 21.85 31.57 13.73
C ASP A 615 21.22 30.16 13.61
N TYR A 616 21.85 29.29 12.82
CA TYR A 616 21.36 27.93 12.61
C TYR A 616 21.24 27.09 13.90
N ARG A 617 21.93 27.44 14.99
CA ARG A 617 21.85 26.70 16.26
C ARG A 617 20.57 27.04 17.00
N GLN A 618 20.19 28.31 17.02
CA GLN A 618 18.92 28.76 17.60
C GLN A 618 17.74 28.27 16.76
N ALA A 619 17.89 28.31 15.42
CA ALA A 619 16.89 27.80 14.49
C ALA A 619 16.60 26.29 14.70
N ILE A 620 17.64 25.44 14.77
CA ILE A 620 17.43 24.00 15.02
C ILE A 620 16.94 23.73 16.45
N GLU A 621 17.31 24.56 17.43
CA GLU A 621 16.76 24.51 18.78
C GLU A 621 15.28 24.90 18.82
N LYS A 622 14.74 25.66 17.87
CA LYS A 622 13.29 25.84 17.74
C LYS A 622 12.61 24.60 17.17
N LEU A 623 13.15 24.03 16.08
CA LEU A 623 12.52 22.93 15.34
C LEU A 623 12.69 21.53 15.95
N SER A 624 13.78 21.28 16.70
CA SER A 624 14.14 19.95 17.24
C SER A 624 13.12 19.31 18.18
N ILE A 625 12.10 20.06 18.59
CA ILE A 625 10.97 19.53 19.36
C ILE A 625 10.17 18.53 18.52
N PHE A 626 10.14 18.72 17.20
CA PHE A 626 9.56 17.77 16.26
C PHE A 626 10.55 16.63 15.95
N PRO A 627 10.05 15.41 15.73
CA PRO A 627 10.91 14.25 15.54
C PRO A 627 11.57 14.18 14.16
N ASP A 628 10.99 14.81 13.13
CA ASP A 628 11.51 14.80 11.75
C ASP A 628 11.64 16.25 11.25
N ILE A 629 12.84 16.61 10.78
CA ILE A 629 13.18 17.96 10.30
C ILE A 629 13.81 17.83 8.91
N LEU A 630 13.32 18.59 7.92
CA LEU A 630 13.96 18.74 6.63
C LEU A 630 14.86 19.98 6.66
N ILE A 631 16.13 19.83 6.31
CA ILE A 631 17.05 20.95 6.11
C ILE A 631 17.44 20.97 4.63
N VAL A 632 17.21 22.10 3.95
CA VAL A 632 17.46 22.22 2.51
C VAL A 632 18.70 23.07 2.27
N ASP A 633 19.68 22.52 1.53
CA ASP A 633 20.88 23.23 1.10
C ASP A 633 20.59 24.05 -0.17
N ILE A 634 20.26 25.34 -0.01
CA ILE A 634 19.92 26.22 -1.14
C ILE A 634 21.16 26.55 -1.99
N ASP A 635 22.34 26.74 -1.36
CA ASP A 635 23.61 26.92 -2.10
C ASP A 635 23.85 25.70 -3.03
N GLY A 636 23.62 24.50 -2.50
CA GLY A 636 23.73 23.25 -3.26
C GLY A 636 22.70 23.14 -4.39
N ALA A 637 21.46 23.58 -4.14
CA ALA A 637 20.40 23.65 -5.15
C ALA A 637 20.84 24.55 -6.33
N PHE A 638 21.45 25.70 -6.06
CA PHE A 638 22.00 26.59 -7.10
C PHE A 638 23.28 26.08 -7.80
N GLY A 639 23.78 24.91 -7.43
CA GLY A 639 24.85 24.22 -8.17
C GLY A 639 26.21 24.23 -7.50
N GLU A 640 26.34 24.86 -6.32
CA GLU A 640 27.59 24.79 -5.56
C GLU A 640 27.82 23.38 -5.00
N THR A 641 29.07 22.91 -5.04
CA THR A 641 29.46 21.63 -4.45
C THR A 641 30.22 21.85 -3.16
N ASN A 642 30.05 20.94 -2.18
CA ASN A 642 30.71 21.01 -0.87
C ASN A 642 30.48 22.34 -0.12
N THR A 643 29.22 22.76 -0.07
CA THR A 643 28.81 24.05 0.51
C THR A 643 29.04 24.10 2.02
N LYS A 644 29.12 25.33 2.54
CA LYS A 644 29.10 25.60 3.99
C LYS A 644 27.85 24.99 4.65
N ASN A 645 26.70 25.03 3.98
CA ASN A 645 25.45 24.43 4.47
C ASN A 645 25.57 22.92 4.58
N ARG A 646 26.14 22.22 3.60
CA ARG A 646 26.32 20.78 3.64
C ARG A 646 27.11 20.35 4.88
N GLN A 647 28.16 21.08 5.23
CA GLN A 647 28.93 20.82 6.46
C GLN A 647 28.11 21.07 7.73
N ILE A 648 27.29 22.12 7.76
CA ILE A 648 26.37 22.39 8.88
C ILE A 648 25.34 21.26 9.01
N ILE A 649 24.72 20.84 7.91
CA ILE A 649 23.72 19.76 7.86
C ILE A 649 24.31 18.46 8.41
N LYS A 650 25.50 18.08 7.94
CA LYS A 650 26.21 16.88 8.42
C LYS A 650 26.44 16.92 9.93
N LYS A 651 26.84 18.08 10.46
CA LYS A 651 27.02 18.28 11.90
C LYS A 651 25.70 18.21 12.68
N LEU A 652 24.61 18.74 12.13
CA LEU A 652 23.30 18.68 12.78
C LEU A 652 22.71 17.26 12.78
N ALA A 653 22.91 16.51 11.70
CA ALA A 653 22.42 15.13 11.55
C ALA A 653 23.05 14.13 12.53
N GLN A 654 24.24 14.44 13.08
CA GLN A 654 24.84 13.68 14.18
C GLN A 654 24.08 13.81 15.50
N LYS A 655 23.29 14.87 15.68
CA LYS A 655 22.56 15.15 16.93
C LYS A 655 21.04 15.04 16.79
N TYR A 656 20.50 15.34 15.62
CA TYR A 656 19.07 15.41 15.37
C TYR A 656 18.66 14.50 14.20
N HIS A 657 17.39 14.11 14.16
CA HIS A 657 16.83 13.38 13.03
C HIS A 657 16.57 14.34 11.86
N VAL A 658 17.53 14.38 10.93
CA VAL A 658 17.53 15.29 9.79
C VAL A 658 17.23 14.53 8.50
N PHE A 659 16.29 15.04 7.71
CA PHE A 659 16.18 14.81 6.28
C PHE A 659 16.90 15.95 5.55
N THR A 660 17.45 15.69 4.38
CA THR A 660 18.13 16.75 3.62
C THR A 660 17.83 16.68 2.13
N GLY A 661 17.70 17.86 1.52
CA GLY A 661 17.65 18.05 0.08
C GLY A 661 18.60 19.18 -0.34
N GLY A 662 18.60 19.52 -1.62
CA GLY A 662 19.45 20.58 -2.18
C GLY A 662 20.82 20.08 -2.66
N GLY A 663 21.04 20.10 -3.97
CA GLY A 663 22.35 19.79 -4.57
C GLY A 663 22.82 18.34 -4.51
N LEU A 664 21.93 17.38 -4.28
CA LEU A 664 22.25 15.95 -4.28
C LEU A 664 22.07 15.36 -5.70
N ARG A 665 23.14 15.35 -6.50
CA ARG A 665 23.07 15.03 -7.94
C ARG A 665 23.71 13.69 -8.32
N SER A 666 24.53 13.13 -7.44
CA SER A 666 25.27 11.89 -7.65
C SER A 666 25.15 10.93 -6.48
N LEU A 667 25.50 9.66 -6.67
CA LEU A 667 25.60 8.70 -5.56
C LEU A 667 26.60 9.12 -4.50
N ASN A 668 27.70 9.77 -4.89
CA ASN A 668 28.70 10.29 -3.95
C ASN A 668 28.11 11.37 -3.03
N ASP A 669 27.24 12.24 -3.55
CA ASP A 669 26.54 13.24 -2.73
C ASP A 669 25.62 12.56 -1.70
N ILE A 670 24.89 11.53 -2.13
CA ILE A 670 24.02 10.74 -1.25
C ILE A 670 24.86 10.06 -0.17
N GLU A 671 25.95 9.40 -0.54
CA GLU A 671 26.85 8.77 0.41
C GLU A 671 27.41 9.75 1.43
N ASP A 672 27.85 10.93 1.01
CA ASP A 672 28.45 11.95 1.88
C ASP A 672 27.47 12.38 3.00
N VAL A 673 26.21 12.63 2.64
CA VAL A 673 25.20 13.04 3.63
C VAL A 673 24.72 11.86 4.48
N LEU A 674 24.51 10.68 3.88
CA LEU A 674 24.05 9.50 4.62
C LEU A 674 25.09 8.97 5.62
N LYS A 675 26.40 9.09 5.32
CA LYS A 675 27.50 8.80 6.26
C LYS A 675 27.47 9.69 7.51
N SER A 676 26.75 10.81 7.46
CA SER A 676 26.61 11.75 8.58
C SER A 676 25.33 11.54 9.39
N SER A 677 24.73 10.34 9.34
CA SER A 677 23.46 9.99 10.04
C SER A 677 22.18 10.70 9.54
N VAL A 678 22.23 11.37 8.39
CA VAL A 678 21.02 11.89 7.72
C VAL A 678 20.04 10.75 7.50
N ARG A 679 18.79 10.88 7.92
CA ARG A 679 17.81 9.78 7.90
C ARG A 679 17.20 9.55 6.51
N ARG A 680 16.94 10.62 5.76
CA ARG A 680 16.41 10.55 4.38
C ARG A 680 16.99 11.65 3.50
N CYS A 681 17.17 11.32 2.23
CA CYS A 681 17.48 12.28 1.18
C CYS A 681 16.19 12.64 0.42
N VAL A 682 16.00 13.93 0.19
CA VAL A 682 14.96 14.48 -0.67
C VAL A 682 15.59 14.78 -2.03
N ILE A 683 15.10 14.12 -3.08
CA ILE A 683 15.66 14.18 -4.44
C ILE A 683 14.60 14.65 -5.40
N ALA A 684 14.94 15.66 -6.22
CA ALA A 684 14.06 16.14 -7.27
C ALA A 684 13.73 15.03 -8.28
N SER A 685 12.50 15.04 -8.80
CA SER A 685 11.99 14.01 -9.70
C SER A 685 12.61 13.99 -11.10
N ALA A 686 13.76 14.61 -11.35
CA ALA A 686 14.34 14.70 -12.69
C ALA A 686 15.34 13.56 -13.03
N ASN A 687 15.84 12.81 -12.04
CA ASN A 687 16.93 11.85 -12.24
C ASN A 687 16.53 10.42 -11.84
N ASP A 688 15.92 9.68 -12.77
CA ASP A 688 15.47 8.31 -12.55
C ASP A 688 16.59 7.31 -12.24
N GLU A 689 17.75 7.49 -12.88
CA GLU A 689 18.90 6.60 -12.66
C GLU A 689 19.43 6.70 -11.22
N LEU A 690 19.55 7.93 -10.70
CA LEU A 690 19.95 8.15 -9.31
C LEU A 690 18.87 7.64 -8.35
N ILE A 691 17.61 7.97 -8.60
CA ILE A 691 16.47 7.54 -7.79
C ILE A 691 16.43 6.01 -7.67
N ALA A 692 16.69 5.28 -8.77
CA ALA A 692 16.71 3.82 -8.80
C ALA A 692 17.73 3.21 -7.84
N LYS A 693 18.90 3.84 -7.69
CA LYS A 693 20.03 3.33 -6.89
C LYS A 693 19.93 3.64 -5.40
N ILE A 694 19.05 4.56 -4.98
CA ILE A 694 18.88 4.93 -3.56
C ILE A 694 17.91 3.96 -2.86
N PRO A 695 18.25 3.43 -1.66
CA PRO A 695 17.32 2.64 -0.84
C PRO A 695 16.03 3.42 -0.53
N LYS A 696 14.87 2.85 -0.83
CA LYS A 696 13.58 3.57 -0.88
C LYS A 696 13.12 4.05 0.49
N GLU A 697 13.51 3.37 1.56
CA GLU A 697 13.27 3.78 2.94
C GLU A 697 14.02 5.05 3.34
N ARG A 698 15.11 5.37 2.61
CA ARG A 698 15.95 6.57 2.75
C ARG A 698 15.58 7.67 1.75
N LEU A 699 14.61 7.44 0.88
CA LEU A 699 14.28 8.35 -0.22
C LEU A 699 12.93 9.04 0.00
N ILE A 700 12.89 10.33 -0.30
CA ILE A 700 11.68 11.09 -0.62
C ILE A 700 11.91 11.70 -2.00
N VAL A 701 10.99 11.49 -2.93
CA VAL A 701 11.08 12.15 -4.25
C VAL A 701 10.24 13.42 -4.23
N GLU A 702 10.87 14.56 -4.46
CA GLU A 702 10.21 15.85 -4.55
C GLU A 702 9.72 16.12 -5.98
N ILE A 703 8.46 16.54 -6.09
CA ILE A 703 7.77 16.84 -7.33
C ILE A 703 7.11 18.21 -7.20
N SER A 704 7.65 19.19 -7.93
CA SER A 704 7.03 20.52 -8.01
C SER A 704 5.98 20.54 -9.12
N VAL A 705 4.84 21.17 -8.87
CA VAL A 705 3.74 21.25 -9.85
C VAL A 705 3.17 22.66 -9.98
N ASN A 706 2.64 22.96 -11.17
CA ASN A 706 1.86 24.16 -11.47
C ASN A 706 0.36 23.94 -11.22
N GLU A 707 -0.48 24.95 -11.53
CA GLU A 707 -1.94 24.88 -11.39
C GLU A 707 -2.61 23.83 -12.30
N GLN A 708 -1.93 23.43 -13.39
CA GLN A 708 -2.39 22.43 -14.36
C GLN A 708 -1.95 21.00 -14.01
N ASN A 709 -1.35 20.79 -12.83
CA ASN A 709 -0.77 19.49 -12.40
C ASN A 709 0.37 19.00 -13.30
N GLU A 710 1.06 19.89 -14.02
CA GLU A 710 2.25 19.55 -14.79
C GLU A 710 3.51 19.65 -13.93
N VAL A 711 4.42 18.71 -14.11
CA VAL A 711 5.66 18.61 -13.33
C VAL A 711 6.67 19.66 -13.79
N LEU A 712 7.21 20.39 -12.83
CA LEU A 712 8.29 21.36 -13.01
C LEU A 712 9.62 20.77 -12.53
N ILE A 713 10.68 21.00 -13.30
CA ILE A 713 12.05 20.56 -13.00
C ILE A 713 13.03 21.76 -13.06
N HIS A 714 14.29 21.53 -12.69
CA HIS A 714 15.34 22.55 -12.62
C HIS A 714 14.93 23.75 -11.77
N ASP A 715 14.65 23.50 -10.47
CA ASP A 715 14.24 24.53 -9.50
C ASP A 715 13.01 25.34 -9.94
N CYS A 716 12.05 24.64 -10.54
CA CYS A 716 10.80 25.18 -11.09
C CYS A 716 10.95 26.06 -12.33
N GLN A 717 12.10 26.04 -13.01
CA GLN A 717 12.35 26.86 -14.21
C GLN A 717 11.84 26.22 -15.51
N THR A 718 11.72 24.89 -15.56
CA THR A 718 11.32 24.17 -16.78
C THR A 718 10.05 23.37 -16.53
N ASN A 719 9.01 23.64 -17.32
CA ASN A 719 7.80 22.82 -17.34
C ASN A 719 8.02 21.62 -18.27
N THR A 720 7.80 20.41 -17.75
CA THR A 720 7.95 19.18 -18.54
C THR A 720 6.73 18.86 -19.40
N HIS A 721 5.60 19.53 -19.14
CA HIS A 721 4.26 19.18 -19.67
C HIS A 721 3.79 17.76 -19.33
N ILE A 722 4.51 17.06 -18.45
CA ILE A 722 4.14 15.73 -17.96
C ILE A 722 3.18 15.93 -16.79
N ASN A 723 2.00 15.32 -16.87
CA ASN A 723 1.06 15.29 -15.76
C ASN A 723 1.66 14.53 -14.55
N ILE A 724 1.48 15.06 -13.34
CA ILE A 724 2.01 14.49 -12.10
C ILE A 724 1.62 13.02 -11.87
N ILE A 725 0.40 12.60 -12.24
CA ILE A 725 -0.05 11.21 -12.05
C ILE A 725 0.74 10.27 -12.94
N THR A 726 1.00 10.66 -14.18
CA THR A 726 1.90 9.92 -15.08
C THR A 726 3.29 9.80 -14.47
N ARG A 727 3.84 10.89 -13.91
CA ARG A 727 5.16 10.85 -13.27
C ARG A 727 5.20 9.97 -12.03
N ILE A 728 4.17 10.02 -11.19
CA ILE A 728 4.05 9.15 -10.00
C ILE A 728 4.01 7.67 -10.41
N ASN A 729 3.27 7.32 -11.46
CA ASN A 729 3.23 5.95 -11.97
C ASN A 729 4.60 5.44 -12.44
N GLN A 730 5.40 6.29 -13.08
CA GLN A 730 6.79 5.96 -13.44
C GLN A 730 7.66 5.73 -12.19
N LEU A 731 7.54 6.60 -11.18
CA LEU A 731 8.29 6.47 -9.92
C LEU A 731 7.90 5.20 -9.14
N ILE A 732 6.63 4.79 -9.19
CA ILE A 732 6.16 3.53 -8.60
C ILE A 732 6.84 2.32 -9.25
N GLN A 733 7.06 2.34 -10.57
CA GLN A 733 7.78 1.26 -11.26
C GLN A 733 9.22 1.12 -10.77
N ILE A 734 9.83 2.21 -10.31
CA ILE A 734 11.17 2.27 -9.72
C ILE A 734 11.13 1.97 -8.20
N GLY A 735 9.96 1.62 -7.64
CA GLY A 735 9.76 1.24 -6.24
C GLY A 735 9.63 2.41 -5.26
N VAL A 736 9.41 3.63 -5.74
CA VAL A 736 9.20 4.80 -4.86
C VAL A 736 7.87 4.67 -4.12
N HIS A 737 7.89 4.91 -2.81
CA HIS A 737 6.72 4.86 -1.94
C HIS A 737 6.51 6.11 -1.08
N ALA A 738 7.39 7.12 -1.23
CA ALA A 738 7.32 8.38 -0.49
C ALA A 738 7.66 9.55 -1.44
N ILE A 739 6.73 10.50 -1.55
CA ILE A 739 6.87 11.68 -2.41
C ILE A 739 6.57 12.95 -1.63
N SER A 740 7.22 14.05 -2.00
CA SER A 740 6.85 15.41 -1.59
C SER A 740 6.27 16.16 -2.78
N ILE A 741 5.11 16.78 -2.64
CA ILE A 741 4.46 17.57 -3.68
C ILE A 741 4.48 19.04 -3.25
N THR A 742 5.11 19.87 -4.06
CA THR A 742 5.22 21.31 -3.83
C THR A 742 4.36 22.07 -4.84
N PHE A 743 3.38 22.83 -4.36
CA PHE A 743 2.49 23.66 -5.19
C PHE A 743 3.07 25.07 -5.36
N VAL A 744 3.78 25.29 -6.47
CA VAL A 744 4.66 26.46 -6.67
C VAL A 744 3.90 27.79 -6.63
N GLN A 745 2.64 27.80 -7.05
CA GLN A 745 1.79 29.00 -7.04
C GLN A 745 1.42 29.49 -5.62
N THR A 746 1.54 28.64 -4.60
CA THR A 746 1.25 28.99 -3.19
C THR A 746 2.49 29.00 -2.30
N GLU A 747 3.63 28.55 -2.82
CA GLU A 747 4.86 28.37 -2.05
C GLU A 747 5.42 29.70 -1.52
N GLY A 748 5.63 29.79 -0.21
CA GLY A 748 6.20 30.97 0.44
C GLY A 748 5.25 32.17 0.58
N TYR A 749 4.00 32.10 0.10
CA TYR A 749 3.04 33.21 0.18
C TYR A 749 2.23 33.25 1.48
N LEU A 750 2.13 32.13 2.21
CA LEU A 750 1.28 32.00 3.41
C LEU A 750 -0.18 32.40 3.16
N SER A 751 -0.67 32.14 1.95
CA SER A 751 -2.01 32.53 1.47
C SER A 751 -3.02 31.38 1.48
N GLY A 752 -2.68 30.24 2.11
CA GLY A 752 -3.48 29.02 2.08
C GLY A 752 -3.03 28.04 0.99
N ILE A 753 -3.48 26.79 1.14
CA ILE A 753 -3.18 25.67 0.23
C ILE A 753 -4.20 25.53 -0.91
N PRO A 754 -3.84 25.00 -2.08
CA PRO A 754 -4.79 24.76 -3.17
C PRO A 754 -5.63 23.50 -2.90
N ARG A 755 -6.56 23.57 -1.93
CA ARG A 755 -7.34 22.43 -1.41
C ARG A 755 -7.94 21.54 -2.52
N LYS A 756 -8.62 22.17 -3.48
CA LYS A 756 -9.28 21.50 -4.61
C LYS A 756 -8.30 20.70 -5.47
N GLN A 757 -7.15 21.29 -5.79
CA GLN A 757 -6.10 20.62 -6.56
C GLN A 757 -5.50 19.45 -5.78
N ILE A 758 -5.20 19.65 -4.49
CA ILE A 758 -4.70 18.59 -3.59
C ILE A 758 -5.69 17.41 -3.55
N GLN A 759 -6.98 17.70 -3.38
CA GLN A 759 -8.03 16.68 -3.31
C GLN A 759 -8.09 15.84 -4.58
N ASP A 760 -8.18 16.49 -5.74
CA ASP A 760 -8.24 15.81 -7.05
C ASP A 760 -7.04 14.88 -7.21
N LEU A 761 -5.83 15.37 -6.89
CA LEU A 761 -4.61 14.57 -6.97
C LEU A 761 -4.62 13.37 -6.03
N LEU A 762 -5.03 13.54 -4.78
CA LEU A 762 -5.03 12.45 -3.79
C LEU A 762 -6.01 11.33 -4.14
N LEU A 763 -7.08 11.63 -4.88
CA LEU A 763 -8.03 10.62 -5.39
C LEU A 763 -7.40 9.74 -6.47
N GLU A 764 -6.46 10.28 -7.24
CA GLU A 764 -5.79 9.60 -8.36
C GLU A 764 -4.48 8.91 -7.94
N ILE A 765 -3.81 9.36 -6.88
CA ILE A 765 -2.53 8.79 -6.44
C ILE A 765 -2.70 7.35 -5.92
N PRO A 766 -2.02 6.35 -6.53
CA PRO A 766 -2.13 4.94 -6.14
C PRO A 766 -1.72 4.64 -4.69
N GLU A 767 -2.30 3.60 -4.08
CA GLU A 767 -2.02 3.16 -2.69
C GLU A 767 -0.54 2.76 -2.46
N ASN A 768 0.20 2.44 -3.52
CA ASN A 768 1.63 2.13 -3.47
C ASN A 768 2.47 3.30 -2.90
N ILE A 769 2.02 4.54 -3.10
CA ILE A 769 2.57 5.70 -2.41
C ILE A 769 2.03 5.72 -0.99
N LYS A 770 2.90 5.40 -0.04
CA LYS A 770 2.58 5.25 1.39
C LYS A 770 2.67 6.56 2.17
N ARG A 771 3.45 7.53 1.69
CA ARG A 771 3.66 8.84 2.33
C ARG A 771 3.67 9.94 1.29
N ILE A 772 2.81 10.94 1.49
CA ILE A 772 2.67 12.09 0.61
C ILE A 772 2.93 13.33 1.45
N TYR A 773 4.09 13.96 1.28
CA TYR A 773 4.37 15.24 1.91
C TYR A 773 3.74 16.35 1.07
N ILE A 774 3.00 17.26 1.68
CA ILE A 774 2.36 18.39 0.99
C ILE A 774 3.01 19.67 1.48
N ALA A 775 3.64 20.39 0.55
CA ALA A 775 4.35 21.64 0.79
C ALA A 775 3.75 22.79 -0.02
N GLY A 776 3.95 24.02 0.48
CA GLY A 776 3.47 25.26 -0.14
C GLY A 776 2.12 25.72 0.42
N GLY A 777 2.01 27.01 0.73
CA GLY A 777 0.73 27.66 1.08
C GLY A 777 0.23 27.52 2.53
N ILE A 778 0.63 26.48 3.28
CA ILE A 778 0.08 26.22 4.63
C ILE A 778 0.26 27.43 5.55
N SER A 779 -0.83 27.90 6.15
CA SER A 779 -0.85 29.15 6.91
C SER A 779 -1.71 29.12 8.19
N THR A 780 -2.64 28.16 8.30
CA THR A 780 -3.60 28.07 9.42
C THR A 780 -3.66 26.66 10.02
N LEU A 781 -4.25 26.52 11.22
CA LEU A 781 -4.53 25.20 11.82
C LEU A 781 -5.59 24.44 11.00
N ASP A 782 -6.52 25.18 10.40
CA ASP A 782 -7.54 24.67 9.48
C ASP A 782 -6.91 24.01 8.24
N ASP A 783 -5.83 24.59 7.67
CA ASP A 783 -5.05 23.92 6.61
C ASP A 783 -4.44 22.59 7.09
N LEU A 784 -3.98 22.51 8.34
CA LEU A 784 -3.43 21.28 8.92
C LEU A 784 -4.51 20.22 9.16
N GLU A 785 -5.66 20.60 9.71
CA GLU A 785 -6.82 19.70 9.89
C GLU A 785 -7.29 19.14 8.54
N TYR A 786 -7.40 20.01 7.52
CA TYR A 786 -7.71 19.59 6.17
C TYR A 786 -6.72 18.56 5.64
N LEU A 787 -5.41 18.80 5.76
CA LEU A 787 -4.39 17.86 5.26
C LEU A 787 -4.35 16.55 6.06
N TRP A 788 -4.54 16.60 7.38
CA TRP A 788 -4.58 15.39 8.22
C TRP A 788 -5.83 14.55 8.04
N SER A 789 -6.89 15.08 7.43
CA SER A 789 -8.06 14.28 7.02
C SER A 789 -7.70 13.16 6.01
N PHE A 790 -6.55 13.31 5.33
CA PHE A 790 -6.01 12.32 4.41
C PHE A 790 -4.95 11.45 5.08
N SER A 791 -5.25 10.17 5.28
CA SER A 791 -4.45 9.18 6.02
C SER A 791 -2.98 9.03 5.60
N ARG A 792 -2.63 9.34 4.35
CA ARG A 792 -1.28 9.21 3.79
C ARG A 792 -0.51 10.53 3.75
N VAL A 793 -1.15 11.64 4.11
CA VAL A 793 -0.61 12.99 3.95
C VAL A 793 0.14 13.43 5.20
N ILE A 794 1.30 14.06 4.97
CA ILE A 794 2.13 14.67 6.01
C ILE A 794 2.35 16.13 5.60
N PRO A 795 1.74 17.11 6.30
CA PRO A 795 2.00 18.52 6.06
C PRO A 795 3.49 18.86 6.23
N GLN A 796 4.06 19.59 5.28
CA GLN A 796 5.43 20.10 5.32
C GLN A 796 5.40 21.62 5.62
N LEU A 797 5.88 22.02 6.80
CA LEU A 797 5.82 23.38 7.31
C LEU A 797 7.18 24.07 7.27
N GLY A 798 7.28 25.16 6.49
CA GLY A 798 8.39 26.10 6.54
C GLY A 798 7.95 27.44 7.12
N SER A 799 7.69 28.41 6.24
CA SER A 799 7.38 29.82 6.56
C SER A 799 6.37 30.04 7.70
N ALA A 800 5.36 29.19 7.86
CA ALA A 800 4.29 29.38 8.85
C ALA A 800 4.80 29.33 10.30
N ILE A 801 5.77 28.45 10.59
CA ILE A 801 6.40 28.34 11.92
C ILE A 801 7.34 29.53 12.15
N TRP A 802 8.10 29.88 11.13
CA TRP A 802 9.12 30.94 11.21
C TRP A 802 8.53 32.33 11.34
N LYS A 803 7.40 32.59 10.68
CA LYS A 803 6.63 33.83 10.81
C LYS A 803 5.69 33.83 12.02
N ASN A 804 5.78 32.81 12.89
CA ASN A 804 4.89 32.59 14.04
C ASN A 804 3.39 32.67 13.69
N LYS A 805 3.02 32.35 12.44
CA LYS A 805 1.60 32.20 12.04
C LYS A 805 1.00 30.99 12.72
N LEU A 806 1.78 29.93 12.85
CA LEU A 806 1.47 28.74 13.63
C LEU A 806 2.52 28.56 14.72
N THR A 807 2.09 28.53 15.97
CA THR A 807 2.98 28.23 17.08
C THR A 807 3.17 26.72 17.20
N ILE A 808 4.33 26.30 17.69
CA ILE A 808 4.60 24.87 17.95
C ILE A 808 3.58 24.30 18.95
N GLY A 809 3.23 25.06 19.99
CA GLY A 809 2.23 24.65 20.99
C GLY A 809 0.86 24.43 20.38
N SER A 810 0.38 25.36 19.55
CA SER A 810 -0.92 25.21 18.86
C SER A 810 -0.93 24.01 17.91
N ILE A 811 0.19 23.75 17.23
CA ILE A 811 0.34 22.57 16.36
C ILE A 811 0.19 21.28 17.18
N PHE A 812 0.92 21.13 18.28
CA PHE A 812 0.79 19.93 19.14
C PHE A 812 -0.61 19.81 19.74
N ASN A 813 -1.22 20.92 20.17
CA ASN A 813 -2.59 20.94 20.70
C ASN A 813 -3.64 20.50 19.68
N SER A 814 -3.39 20.68 18.39
CA SER A 814 -4.20 20.09 17.33
C SER A 814 -3.85 18.63 17.09
N MET A 815 -2.57 18.23 17.17
CA MET A 815 -2.17 16.83 16.92
C MET A 815 -2.64 15.84 17.99
N ILE A 816 -2.84 16.30 19.23
CA ILE A 816 -3.10 15.45 20.41
C ILE A 816 -4.59 15.16 20.61
N ASN A 817 -4.89 13.91 20.91
CA ASN A 817 -6.19 13.47 21.39
C ASN A 817 -6.23 13.48 22.92
N PHE A 818 -6.83 14.52 23.49
CA PHE A 818 -7.04 14.61 24.93
C PHE A 818 -8.15 13.65 25.40
N ASP A 819 -8.02 13.17 26.63
CA ASP A 819 -9.05 12.40 27.32
C ASP A 819 -10.25 13.28 27.72
N ASN A 820 -11.27 12.66 28.31
CA ASN A 820 -12.49 13.35 28.77
C ASN A 820 -12.24 14.45 29.81
N ASN A 821 -11.06 14.48 30.43
CA ASN A 821 -10.67 15.51 31.40
C ASN A 821 -9.85 16.63 30.75
N GLY A 822 -9.68 16.63 29.42
CA GLY A 822 -8.84 17.58 28.70
C GLY A 822 -7.34 17.37 28.94
N THR A 823 -6.93 16.15 29.30
CA THR A 823 -5.54 15.78 29.60
C THR A 823 -5.01 14.67 28.69
N VAL A 824 -3.69 14.56 28.58
CA VAL A 824 -3.00 13.50 27.84
C VAL A 824 -1.92 12.91 28.72
N SER A 825 -1.71 11.59 28.61
CA SER A 825 -0.61 10.91 29.30
C SER A 825 0.71 11.24 28.61
N ALA A 826 1.69 11.71 29.37
CA ALA A 826 3.02 12.05 28.89
C ALA A 826 4.08 11.19 29.60
N ILE A 827 4.69 10.28 28.85
CA ILE A 827 5.84 9.48 29.28
C ILE A 827 7.08 10.35 29.08
N VAL A 828 7.81 10.61 30.16
CA VAL A 828 9.05 11.38 30.12
C VAL A 828 10.21 10.39 30.13
N GLN A 829 11.09 10.50 29.15
CA GLN A 829 12.33 9.74 29.08
C GLN A 829 13.53 10.68 28.87
N ASP A 830 14.74 10.18 29.12
CA ASP A 830 15.95 10.90 28.74
C ASP A 830 16.46 10.51 27.34
N VAL A 831 17.55 11.14 26.91
CA VAL A 831 18.20 10.88 25.61
C VAL A 831 18.73 9.45 25.44
N ASN A 832 18.94 8.72 26.52
CA ASN A 832 19.42 7.34 26.53
C ASN A 832 18.28 6.31 26.56
N GLY A 833 17.02 6.79 26.57
CA GLY A 833 15.83 5.94 26.65
C GLY A 833 15.44 5.52 28.06
N LEU A 834 16.04 6.09 29.11
CA LEU A 834 15.61 5.86 30.49
C LEU A 834 14.29 6.58 30.74
N VAL A 835 13.24 5.85 31.11
CA VAL A 835 11.95 6.45 31.48
C VAL A 835 12.08 7.11 32.85
N LYS A 836 12.00 8.44 32.87
CA LYS A 836 12.09 9.27 34.07
C LYS A 836 10.78 9.35 34.85
N GLY A 837 9.64 9.30 34.18
CA GLY A 837 8.34 9.39 34.86
C GLY A 837 7.15 9.44 33.92
N LEU A 838 5.95 9.33 34.49
CA LEU A 838 4.69 9.63 33.82
C LEU A 838 4.12 10.92 34.41
N CYS A 839 3.70 11.86 33.56
CA CYS A 839 2.90 13.01 33.95
C CYS A 839 1.66 13.13 33.07
N TYR A 840 0.72 13.98 33.48
CA TYR A 840 -0.39 14.40 32.64
C TYR A 840 -0.13 15.81 32.14
N MET A 841 -0.56 16.11 30.93
CA MET A 841 -0.48 17.43 30.32
C MET A 841 -1.85 17.85 29.80
N ASN A 842 -2.19 19.13 29.92
CA ASN A 842 -3.32 19.76 29.25
C ASN A 842 -2.81 20.75 28.19
N ARG A 843 -3.73 21.35 27.42
CA ARG A 843 -3.42 22.31 26.36
C ARG A 843 -2.46 23.43 26.80
N GLN A 844 -2.70 24.02 27.97
CA GLN A 844 -1.86 25.09 28.52
C GLN A 844 -0.44 24.59 28.84
N SER A 845 -0.29 23.43 29.49
CA SER A 845 1.03 22.88 29.81
C SER A 845 1.83 22.52 28.56
N ILE A 846 1.17 22.10 27.48
CA ILE A 846 1.82 21.81 26.19
C ILE A 846 2.31 23.11 25.56
N GLU A 847 1.48 24.15 25.50
CA GLU A 847 1.88 25.47 25.00
C GLU A 847 3.10 26.03 25.73
N GLN A 848 3.06 26.03 27.07
CA GLN A 848 4.19 26.50 27.88
C GLN A 848 5.44 25.65 27.68
N THR A 849 5.28 24.33 27.55
CA THR A 849 6.40 23.41 27.28
C THR A 849 7.05 23.69 25.94
N CYS A 850 6.25 23.84 24.89
CA CYS A 850 6.74 24.13 23.54
C CYS A 850 7.37 25.51 23.44
N GLN A 851 6.84 26.51 24.15
CA GLN A 851 7.35 27.88 24.14
C GLN A 851 8.67 28.02 24.91
N THR A 852 8.77 27.41 26.09
CA THR A 852 9.91 27.62 27.01
C THR A 852 11.00 26.56 26.88
N ARG A 853 10.72 25.45 26.19
CA ARG A 853 11.52 24.22 26.20
C ARG A 853 11.70 23.59 27.59
N ASN A 854 10.95 24.02 28.60
CA ASN A 854 10.95 23.38 29.92
C ASN A 854 9.73 22.50 30.06
N LEU A 855 9.86 21.34 30.70
CA LEU A 855 8.72 20.43 30.90
C LEU A 855 7.70 21.05 31.87
N PHE A 856 6.52 21.40 31.37
CA PHE A 856 5.35 21.67 32.21
C PHE A 856 4.48 20.42 32.31
N ARG A 857 3.87 20.21 33.47
CA ARG A 857 2.86 19.17 33.68
C ARG A 857 1.60 19.78 34.25
N TYR A 858 0.47 19.19 33.92
CA TYR A 858 -0.79 19.52 34.56
C TYR A 858 -0.94 18.73 35.86
N SER A 859 -1.13 19.46 36.97
CA SER A 859 -1.31 18.88 38.29
C SER A 859 -2.79 18.71 38.60
N ARG A 860 -3.32 17.50 38.47
CA ARG A 860 -4.74 17.20 38.80
C ARG A 860 -5.14 17.59 40.24
N LYS A 861 -4.18 17.63 41.18
CA LYS A 861 -4.42 18.06 42.57
C LYS A 861 -4.50 19.58 42.72
N LEU A 862 -3.75 20.33 41.92
CA LEU A 862 -3.63 21.78 42.02
C LEU A 862 -4.38 22.51 40.89
N ASP A 863 -5.01 21.75 40.00
CA ASP A 863 -5.77 22.19 38.84
C ASP A 863 -5.06 23.28 38.02
N ARG A 864 -3.75 23.10 37.79
CA ARG A 864 -2.93 24.06 37.03
C ARG A 864 -1.72 23.41 36.37
N ALA A 865 -1.19 24.07 35.35
CA ALA A 865 0.13 23.76 34.79
C ALA A 865 1.24 24.17 35.79
N ILE A 866 2.27 23.33 35.90
CA ILE A 866 3.42 23.50 36.81
C ILE A 866 4.69 23.11 36.08
N MET A 867 5.74 23.93 36.20
CA MET A 867 7.03 23.59 35.63
C MET A 867 7.72 22.52 36.47
N LYS A 868 8.18 21.43 35.84
CA LYS A 868 8.92 20.39 36.55
C LYS A 868 10.27 20.95 36.99
N GLY A 869 10.50 20.96 38.31
CA GLY A 869 11.70 21.53 38.91
C GLY A 869 11.56 22.98 39.36
N GLU A 870 10.35 23.57 39.28
CA GLU A 870 10.08 24.96 39.72
C GLU A 870 10.54 25.23 41.17
N ILE A 871 10.35 24.27 42.06
CA ILE A 871 10.74 24.39 43.48
C ILE A 871 12.15 23.84 43.74
N SER A 872 12.53 22.71 43.13
CA SER A 872 13.83 22.05 43.41
C SER A 872 15.01 22.65 42.62
N GLY A 873 14.75 23.42 41.56
CA GLY A 873 15.76 23.88 40.61
C GLY A 873 16.13 22.85 39.53
N ASP A 874 15.64 21.61 39.61
CA ASP A 874 15.92 20.53 38.65
C ASP A 874 15.03 20.62 37.40
N ILE A 875 15.14 21.74 36.69
CA ILE A 875 14.39 22.01 35.47
C ILE A 875 14.73 20.95 34.41
N GLN A 876 13.69 20.34 33.83
CA GLN A 876 13.85 19.34 32.77
C GLN A 876 13.69 20.02 31.41
N HIS A 877 14.81 20.19 30.71
CA HIS A 877 14.83 20.76 29.36
C HIS A 877 14.36 19.72 28.33
N VAL A 878 13.32 20.06 27.56
CA VAL A 878 12.68 19.23 26.55
C VAL A 878 13.43 19.32 25.23
N ILE A 879 13.91 18.15 24.77
CA ILE A 879 14.64 17.99 23.52
C ILE A 879 13.67 17.73 22.37
N LYS A 880 12.81 16.71 22.51
CA LYS A 880 11.82 16.34 21.50
C LYS A 880 10.54 15.79 22.11
N ILE A 881 9.44 15.92 21.36
CA ILE A 881 8.13 15.36 21.66
C ILE A 881 7.75 14.43 20.51
N SER A 882 7.19 13.27 20.84
CA SER A 882 6.61 12.33 19.87
C SER A 882 5.25 11.89 20.37
N LEU A 883 4.35 11.57 19.44
CA LEU A 883 3.04 11.00 19.73
C LEU A 883 3.04 9.53 19.34
N ASP A 884 2.20 8.74 19.99
CA ASP A 884 1.93 7.36 19.59
C ASP A 884 1.03 7.27 18.34
N CYS A 885 0.63 6.05 17.98
CA CYS A 885 0.01 5.78 16.67
C CYS A 885 -1.41 6.36 16.53
N ASP A 886 -2.13 6.56 17.63
CA ASP A 886 -3.46 7.18 17.69
C ASP A 886 -3.44 8.52 18.44
N SER A 887 -2.26 9.01 18.83
CA SER A 887 -2.02 10.35 19.37
C SER A 887 -2.72 10.63 20.69
N ASP A 888 -3.00 9.61 21.50
CA ASP A 888 -3.57 9.73 22.84
C ASP A 888 -2.53 9.60 23.97
N ALA A 889 -1.27 9.38 23.60
CA ALA A 889 -0.12 9.51 24.50
C ALA A 889 1.05 10.28 23.86
N MET A 890 1.85 10.91 24.73
CA MET A 890 3.06 11.64 24.36
C MET A 890 4.30 10.96 24.94
N LEU A 891 5.38 10.93 24.16
CA LEU A 891 6.72 10.64 24.62
C LEU A 891 7.56 11.91 24.58
N ILE A 892 7.97 12.40 25.75
CA ILE A 892 8.78 13.60 25.92
C ILE A 892 10.20 13.19 26.27
N THR A 893 11.14 13.51 25.39
CA THR A 893 12.56 13.30 25.65
C THR A 893 13.14 14.57 26.27
N VAL A 894 13.74 14.43 27.45
CA VAL A 894 14.41 15.51 28.19
C VAL A 894 15.91 15.24 28.34
N ASP A 895 16.65 16.26 28.74
CA ASP A 895 18.05 16.14 29.15
C ASP A 895 18.23 15.13 30.31
N SER A 896 19.28 14.31 30.27
CA SER A 896 19.58 13.27 31.27
C SER A 896 20.21 13.82 32.56
N ARG A 897 20.81 15.01 32.55
CA ARG A 897 21.71 15.50 33.63
C ARG A 897 21.06 15.73 35.00
N LYS A 898 19.77 16.05 35.05
CA LYS A 898 19.09 16.46 36.30
C LYS A 898 18.22 15.35 36.91
N PRO A 899 18.15 15.23 38.25
CA PRO A 899 17.16 14.41 38.93
C PRO A 899 15.74 14.70 38.45
N PHE A 900 14.90 13.67 38.37
CA PHE A 900 13.50 13.83 38.00
C PHE A 900 12.57 13.73 39.20
N CYS A 901 12.84 12.83 40.14
CA CYS A 901 12.00 12.67 41.32
C CYS A 901 12.28 13.76 42.35
N HIS A 902 11.25 14.15 43.12
CA HIS A 902 11.39 15.08 44.25
C HIS A 902 12.23 14.50 45.40
N THR A 903 12.53 13.19 45.39
CA THR A 903 13.43 12.52 46.33
C THR A 903 14.91 12.63 45.94
N GLY A 904 15.24 13.28 44.82
CA GLY A 904 16.59 13.34 44.27
C GLY A 904 16.95 12.19 43.32
N SER A 905 16.05 11.22 43.10
CA SER A 905 16.26 10.14 42.12
C SER A 905 16.16 10.63 40.66
N HIS A 906 16.96 10.04 39.76
CA HIS A 906 16.89 10.31 38.30
C HIS A 906 15.58 9.85 37.64
N SER A 907 14.86 8.91 38.25
CA SER A 907 13.55 8.45 37.80
C SER A 907 12.57 8.35 38.98
N CYS A 908 11.29 8.59 38.71
CA CYS A 908 10.20 8.27 39.64
C CYS A 908 9.98 6.75 39.78
N PHE A 909 10.50 5.95 38.85
CA PHE A 909 10.41 4.49 38.87
C PHE A 909 11.67 3.89 39.50
N SER A 910 11.68 3.77 40.83
CA SER A 910 12.85 3.34 41.61
C SER A 910 13.33 1.90 41.34
N LEU A 911 12.45 1.03 40.81
CA LEU A 911 12.74 -0.37 40.48
C LEU A 911 13.04 -0.59 39.00
N GLN A 912 13.36 0.46 38.23
CA GLN A 912 14.06 0.26 36.97
C GLN A 912 15.44 -0.27 37.31
N THR A 913 15.53 -1.60 37.52
CA THR A 913 16.77 -2.35 37.71
C THR A 913 17.75 -1.76 36.73
N ASN A 914 18.81 -1.12 37.25
CA ASN A 914 19.88 -0.42 36.52
C ASN A 914 19.77 -0.69 35.03
N ILE A 915 19.43 0.32 34.21
CA ILE A 915 19.47 0.25 32.73
C ILE A 915 20.55 -0.77 32.40
N LYS A 916 20.17 -1.98 31.91
CA LYS A 916 21.15 -3.06 31.64
C LYS A 916 22.35 -2.38 31.01
N ALA A 917 23.50 -2.40 31.68
CA ALA A 917 24.58 -1.44 31.47
C ALA A 917 24.72 -1.13 29.98
N ASN A 918 24.35 0.08 29.57
CA ASN A 918 24.49 0.47 28.17
C ASN A 918 25.85 1.13 28.00
N LEU A 919 26.50 0.91 26.86
CA LEU A 919 27.85 1.42 26.61
C LEU A 919 27.96 2.94 26.79
N ALA A 920 26.89 3.71 26.55
CA ALA A 920 26.88 5.15 26.74
C ALA A 920 27.05 5.53 28.23
N THR A 921 26.19 4.97 29.09
CA THR A 921 26.21 5.20 30.55
C THR A 921 27.50 4.70 31.19
N LEU A 922 28.02 3.54 30.74
CA LEU A 922 29.31 3.02 31.19
C LEU A 922 30.46 3.96 30.78
N ALA A 923 30.46 4.45 29.54
CA ALA A 923 31.49 5.35 29.06
C ALA A 923 31.50 6.69 29.77
N ASP A 924 30.34 7.27 30.06
CA ASP A 924 30.22 8.48 30.87
C ASP A 924 30.79 8.25 32.28
N HIS A 925 30.47 7.12 32.91
CA HIS A 925 31.00 6.77 34.22
C HIS A 925 32.53 6.61 34.21
N ILE A 926 33.08 5.86 33.24
CA ILE A 926 34.54 5.68 33.09
C ILE A 926 35.24 7.03 32.88
N LYS A 927 34.65 7.91 32.05
CA LYS A 927 35.22 9.23 31.74
C LYS A 927 35.38 10.11 32.97
N LEU A 928 34.43 10.06 33.92
CA LEU A 928 34.50 10.82 35.17
C LEU A 928 35.70 10.42 36.04
N GLN A 929 36.25 9.22 35.85
CA GLN A 929 37.39 8.72 36.62
C GLN A 929 38.75 9.23 36.12
N ILE A 930 38.83 9.99 35.02
CA ILE A 930 40.09 10.40 34.38
C ILE A 930 41.04 11.19 35.30
N ASN A 931 40.51 11.89 36.31
CA ASN A 931 41.29 12.67 37.26
C ASN A 931 41.52 11.96 38.61
N ASN A 932 40.99 10.74 38.77
CA ASN A 932 41.13 9.97 39.99
C ASN A 932 42.31 8.99 39.87
N ASP A 933 42.91 8.59 40.98
CA ASP A 933 43.95 7.54 41.03
C ASP A 933 43.37 6.11 40.99
N SER A 934 42.30 5.93 40.22
CA SER A 934 41.69 4.62 39.94
C SER A 934 42.36 3.94 38.74
N TYR A 935 42.18 2.63 38.59
CA TYR A 935 42.63 1.87 37.41
C TYR A 935 42.11 2.50 36.10
N SER A 936 40.83 2.83 36.05
CA SER A 936 40.21 3.54 34.91
C SER A 936 40.85 4.90 34.65
N GLY A 937 41.19 5.66 35.70
CA GLY A 937 41.86 6.95 35.56
C GLY A 937 43.28 6.79 35.01
N MET A 938 44.05 5.85 35.54
CA MET A 938 45.40 5.53 35.07
C MET A 938 45.42 5.09 33.60
N MET A 939 44.50 4.21 33.19
CA MET A 939 44.43 3.72 31.81
C MET A 939 44.09 4.84 30.83
N GLN A 940 43.15 5.72 31.19
CA GLN A 940 42.80 6.89 30.35
C GLN A 940 43.97 7.88 30.23
N ARG A 941 44.75 8.08 31.31
CA ARG A 941 45.95 8.95 31.27
C ARG A 941 47.14 8.31 30.53
N ASN A 942 47.10 7.00 30.27
CA ASN A 942 48.15 6.27 29.55
C ASN A 942 47.58 5.48 28.36
N PRO A 943 47.16 6.16 27.27
CA PRO A 943 46.54 5.49 26.12
C PRO A 943 47.33 4.33 25.50
N PRO A 944 48.68 4.36 25.43
CA PRO A 944 49.44 3.21 24.95
C PRO A 944 49.29 1.96 25.82
N LEU A 945 49.16 2.14 27.15
CA LEU A 945 48.95 1.05 28.09
C LEU A 945 47.52 0.51 27.99
N ALA A 946 46.53 1.40 27.86
CA ALA A 946 45.14 1.01 27.61
C ALA A 946 45.01 0.23 26.30
N LEU A 947 45.67 0.67 25.22
CA LEU A 947 45.68 -0.05 23.94
C LEU A 947 46.36 -1.43 24.05
N ALA A 948 47.45 -1.52 24.81
CA ALA A 948 48.08 -2.81 25.08
C ALA A 948 47.12 -3.77 25.79
N LYS A 949 46.32 -3.28 26.75
CA LYS A 949 45.26 -4.09 27.37
C LYS A 949 44.13 -4.44 26.41
N VAL A 950 43.67 -3.52 25.54
CA VAL A 950 42.71 -3.87 24.47
C VAL A 950 43.20 -5.05 23.63
N MET A 951 44.49 -5.08 23.29
CA MET A 951 45.07 -6.20 22.56
C MET A 951 45.13 -7.49 23.39
N GLU A 952 45.44 -7.39 24.68
CA GLU A 952 45.41 -8.51 25.62
C GLU A 952 44.00 -9.11 25.74
N GLU A 953 42.99 -8.30 26.04
CA GLU A 953 41.60 -8.74 26.17
C GLU A 953 41.07 -9.32 24.85
N PHE A 954 41.48 -8.78 23.70
CA PHE A 954 41.10 -9.35 22.40
C PHE A 954 41.64 -10.77 22.22
N TRP A 955 42.88 -11.03 22.67
CA TRP A 955 43.43 -12.38 22.65
C TRP A 955 42.75 -13.30 23.65
N GLU A 956 42.37 -12.80 24.82
CA GLU A 956 41.60 -13.55 25.82
C GLU A 956 40.21 -13.92 25.29
N VAL A 957 39.51 -13.00 24.61
CA VAL A 957 38.27 -13.30 23.87
C VAL A 957 38.50 -14.44 22.88
N MET A 958 39.56 -14.39 22.08
CA MET A 958 39.85 -15.40 21.06
C MET A 958 40.27 -16.76 21.64
N ALA A 959 40.90 -16.77 22.81
CA ALA A 959 41.39 -17.99 23.49
C ALA A 959 40.38 -18.58 24.49
N SER A 960 39.38 -17.80 24.90
CA SER A 960 38.37 -18.22 25.88
C SER A 960 37.42 -19.28 25.34
N GLY A 961 37.06 -20.23 26.21
CA GLY A 961 35.92 -21.13 25.99
C GLY A 961 34.59 -20.40 26.19
N GLN A 962 33.50 -21.05 25.76
CA GLN A 962 32.15 -20.47 25.73
C GLN A 962 31.69 -19.89 27.08
N ASP A 963 32.14 -20.46 28.20
CA ASP A 963 31.76 -20.04 29.56
C ASP A 963 32.36 -18.69 30.00
N ASN A 964 33.54 -18.32 29.46
CA ASN A 964 34.24 -17.08 29.84
C ASN A 964 34.10 -15.98 28.77
N GLN A 965 33.63 -16.33 27.58
CA GLN A 965 33.64 -15.44 26.42
C GLN A 965 32.87 -14.12 26.63
N VAL A 966 31.81 -14.14 27.46
CA VAL A 966 31.06 -12.92 27.81
C VAL A 966 31.88 -11.99 28.70
N SER A 967 32.66 -12.53 29.64
CA SER A 967 33.52 -11.75 30.52
C SER A 967 34.62 -11.07 29.72
N GLU A 968 35.36 -11.86 28.92
CA GLU A 968 36.47 -11.33 28.10
C GLU A 968 35.97 -10.29 27.08
N CYS A 969 34.80 -10.52 26.48
CA CYS A 969 34.20 -9.51 25.58
C CYS A 969 33.87 -8.21 26.32
N SER A 970 33.42 -8.32 27.58
CA SER A 970 33.08 -7.16 28.40
C SER A 970 34.33 -6.36 28.77
N ASP A 971 35.41 -7.03 29.16
CA ASP A 971 36.69 -6.40 29.48
C ASP A 971 37.32 -5.75 28.25
N LEU A 972 37.21 -6.39 27.07
CA LEU A 972 37.60 -5.78 25.80
C LEU A 972 36.85 -4.46 25.56
N PHE A 973 35.53 -4.43 25.76
CA PHE A 973 34.76 -3.20 25.60
C PHE A 973 35.14 -2.11 26.60
N VAL A 974 35.36 -2.46 27.87
CA VAL A 974 35.75 -1.49 28.92
C VAL A 974 37.11 -0.87 28.62
N HIS A 975 38.12 -1.68 28.28
CA HIS A 975 39.45 -1.17 27.94
C HIS A 975 39.44 -0.36 26.63
N LEU A 976 38.61 -0.74 25.66
CA LEU A 976 38.41 0.04 24.44
C LEU A 976 37.85 1.43 24.77
N VAL A 977 36.84 1.51 25.63
CA VAL A 977 36.28 2.79 26.09
C VAL A 977 37.32 3.64 26.82
N MET A 978 38.13 3.05 27.71
CA MET A 978 39.22 3.76 28.39
C MET A 978 40.25 4.32 27.40
N TYR A 979 40.64 3.52 26.41
CA TYR A 979 41.55 3.93 25.34
C TYR A 979 40.99 5.10 24.54
N LEU A 980 39.75 4.97 24.05
CA LEU A 980 39.06 6.01 23.25
C LEU A 980 38.98 7.33 24.02
N ASN A 981 38.57 7.30 25.29
CA ASN A 981 38.55 8.48 26.15
C ASN A 981 39.93 9.10 26.30
N GLY A 982 40.98 8.28 26.48
CA GLY A 982 42.36 8.73 26.66
C GLY A 982 42.95 9.43 25.43
N ILE A 983 42.50 9.08 24.22
CA ILE A 983 42.88 9.76 22.97
C ILE A 983 41.87 10.83 22.51
N GLY A 984 40.83 11.09 23.31
CA GLY A 984 39.84 12.13 23.06
C GLY A 984 38.72 11.76 22.08
N ILE A 985 38.55 10.49 21.72
CA ILE A 985 37.41 10.00 20.92
C ILE A 985 36.22 9.75 21.85
N LYS A 986 35.05 10.30 21.53
CA LYS A 986 33.84 10.12 22.36
C LYS A 986 33.05 8.92 21.89
N MET A 987 32.36 8.24 22.81
CA MET A 987 31.42 7.18 22.42
C MET A 987 30.28 7.66 21.52
N GLU A 988 29.89 8.93 21.65
CA GLU A 988 28.95 9.58 20.72
C GLU A 988 29.43 9.51 19.26
N ASP A 989 30.74 9.70 19.03
CA ASP A 989 31.33 9.63 17.68
C ASP A 989 31.19 8.21 17.09
N ILE A 990 31.40 7.18 17.91
CA ILE A 990 31.25 5.78 17.52
C ILE A 990 29.78 5.43 17.29
N PHE A 991 28.86 5.89 18.14
CA PHE A 991 27.42 5.65 17.94
C PHE A 991 26.89 6.36 16.69
N ASN A 992 27.42 7.54 16.36
CA ASN A 992 27.10 8.23 15.11
C ASN A 992 27.59 7.45 13.88
N GLU A 993 28.80 6.88 13.94
CA GLU A 993 29.33 6.01 12.89
C GLU A 993 28.51 4.71 12.75
N LEU A 994 28.13 4.08 13.87
CA LEU A 994 27.27 2.88 13.87
C LEU A 994 25.86 3.19 13.36
N ASN A 995 25.29 4.34 13.73
CA ASN A 995 24.03 4.81 13.20
C ASN A 995 24.14 5.01 11.69
N ALA A 996 25.17 5.71 11.21
CA ALA A 996 25.42 5.85 9.78
C ALA A 996 25.41 4.47 9.10
N ARG A 997 26.25 3.53 9.54
CA ARG A 997 26.36 2.15 9.00
C ARG A 997 25.07 1.35 9.04
N ARG A 998 24.30 1.45 10.14
CA ARG A 998 22.99 0.79 10.28
C ARG A 998 22.06 1.16 9.14
N TRP A 999 22.16 2.39 8.66
CA TRP A 999 21.29 2.91 7.60
C TRP A 999 21.94 2.81 6.20
N THR A 1000 23.26 2.60 6.05
CA THR A 1000 23.99 2.38 4.77
C THR A 1000 24.47 0.93 4.49
N PRO A 1001 23.70 -0.16 4.76
CA PRO A 1001 24.25 -1.51 4.69
C PRO A 1001 24.53 -2.05 3.27
N LYS A 1002 23.98 -1.45 2.20
CA LYS A 1002 24.09 -1.98 0.81
C LYS A 1002 24.88 -1.12 -0.18
N ILE A 1003 25.32 0.08 0.21
CA ILE A 1003 26.17 0.91 -0.67
C ILE A 1003 27.65 0.42 -0.60
N LEU A 1004 27.95 -0.60 0.20
CA LEU A 1004 29.31 -1.07 0.50
C LEU A 1004 29.68 -2.45 -0.05
N THR A 1005 28.87 -3.08 -0.91
CA THR A 1005 29.24 -4.38 -1.50
C THR A 1005 30.28 -4.30 -2.64
N GLU A 1006 30.74 -3.11 -3.03
CA GLU A 1006 31.82 -2.95 -4.03
C GLU A 1006 33.21 -2.62 -3.43
N GLN A 1007 33.35 -2.53 -2.11
CA GLN A 1007 34.65 -2.21 -1.48
C GLN A 1007 35.42 -3.40 -0.90
N ILE A 1008 35.23 -4.62 -1.42
CA ILE A 1008 36.11 -5.75 -1.07
C ILE A 1008 37.19 -6.02 -2.13
N GLU A 1009 37.15 -5.39 -3.31
CA GLU A 1009 38.17 -5.62 -4.36
C GLU A 1009 39.30 -4.58 -4.44
N THR A 1010 39.32 -3.52 -3.61
CA THR A 1010 40.35 -2.46 -3.72
C THR A 1010 41.52 -2.55 -2.74
N ALA A 1011 41.63 -3.63 -1.95
CA ALA A 1011 42.81 -3.86 -1.09
C ALA A 1011 43.91 -4.70 -1.78
N GLU A 1012 43.75 -5.09 -3.04
CA GLU A 1012 44.82 -5.69 -3.83
C GLU A 1012 45.32 -4.72 -4.90
N LYS A 1013 46.53 -4.19 -4.64
CA LYS A 1013 47.38 -3.32 -5.48
C LYS A 1013 47.19 -1.81 -5.33
N LYS A 1014 47.99 -1.22 -4.44
CA LYS A 1014 49.11 -0.29 -4.77
C LYS A 1014 49.55 0.44 -3.48
N SER A 1015 50.53 -0.11 -2.78
CA SER A 1015 51.41 0.75 -1.97
C SER A 1015 52.84 0.33 -2.25
N ASN A 1016 53.70 1.30 -2.59
CA ASN A 1016 55.16 1.15 -2.54
C ASN A 1016 55.63 1.05 -1.08
N GLU A 1017 54.87 0.41 -0.19
CA GLU A 1017 55.12 0.40 1.24
C GLU A 1017 55.58 -0.99 1.67
N ILE A 1018 56.77 -1.04 2.27
CA ILE A 1018 57.35 -2.24 2.86
C ILE A 1018 57.17 -2.14 4.35
N ILE A 1019 56.40 -3.08 4.90
CA ILE A 1019 56.11 -3.14 6.33
C ILE A 1019 56.87 -4.33 6.90
N ILE A 1020 57.85 -4.06 7.76
CA ILE A 1020 58.69 -5.10 8.37
C ILE A 1020 58.34 -5.24 9.85
N GLY A 1021 57.94 -6.44 10.26
CA GLY A 1021 57.79 -6.80 11.67
C GLY A 1021 59.15 -7.16 12.29
N ILE A 1022 59.51 -6.56 13.43
CA ILE A 1022 60.77 -6.83 14.14
C ILE A 1022 60.54 -7.07 15.65
N THR A 1023 61.35 -7.93 16.24
CA THR A 1023 61.16 -8.39 17.63
C THR A 1023 61.16 -7.26 18.67
N THR A 1024 60.31 -7.39 19.70
CA THR A 1024 60.21 -6.50 20.87
C THR A 1024 61.10 -6.94 22.04
N ALA A 1025 61.87 -5.99 22.59
CA ALA A 1025 62.55 -5.96 23.90
C ALA A 1025 63.57 -7.06 24.27
N LYS A 1026 63.27 -8.36 24.13
CA LYS A 1026 64.24 -9.46 24.35
C LYS A 1026 64.89 -9.75 22.99
N TYR A 1027 66.20 -9.57 22.85
CA TYR A 1027 66.99 -9.77 21.61
C TYR A 1027 66.96 -8.65 20.53
N THR A 1028 66.55 -7.43 20.87
CA THR A 1028 66.52 -6.29 19.93
C THR A 1028 67.87 -6.04 19.27
N ASP A 1029 68.95 -6.11 20.04
CA ASP A 1029 70.30 -5.80 19.56
C ASP A 1029 70.76 -6.75 18.45
N LYS A 1030 70.20 -7.95 18.38
CA LYS A 1030 70.54 -8.96 17.37
C LYS A 1030 69.75 -8.75 16.09
N THR A 1031 68.43 -8.55 16.20
CA THR A 1031 67.58 -8.27 15.03
C THR A 1031 67.89 -6.91 14.42
N ASP A 1032 68.25 -5.92 15.24
CA ASP A 1032 68.62 -4.57 14.79
C ASP A 1032 69.98 -4.61 14.10
N ARG A 1033 70.97 -5.34 14.66
CA ARG A 1033 72.27 -5.56 14.01
C ARG A 1033 72.13 -6.32 12.70
N PHE A 1034 71.28 -7.34 12.64
CA PHE A 1034 70.98 -8.04 11.38
C PHE A 1034 70.39 -7.08 10.34
N ALA A 1035 69.42 -6.25 10.72
CA ALA A 1035 68.84 -5.25 9.83
C ALA A 1035 69.90 -4.25 9.32
N GLU A 1036 70.79 -3.79 10.19
CA GLU A 1036 71.83 -2.82 9.86
C GLU A 1036 72.94 -3.43 8.98
N GLU A 1037 73.52 -4.55 9.39
CA GLU A 1037 74.67 -5.17 8.72
C GLU A 1037 74.28 -5.91 7.43
N GLN A 1038 73.13 -6.61 7.43
CA GLN A 1038 72.71 -7.48 6.32
C GLN A 1038 71.77 -6.78 5.34
N LEU A 1039 70.88 -5.90 5.83
CA LEU A 1039 69.83 -5.28 5.00
C LEU A 1039 70.05 -3.78 4.75
N GLY A 1040 71.02 -3.15 5.40
CA GLY A 1040 71.27 -1.71 5.25
C GLY A 1040 70.22 -0.82 5.91
N ILE A 1041 69.51 -1.32 6.93
CA ILE A 1041 68.43 -0.62 7.63
C ILE A 1041 68.86 -0.37 9.08
N LYS A 1042 69.04 0.90 9.45
CA LYS A 1042 69.27 1.31 10.84
C LYS A 1042 67.94 1.53 11.55
N ILE A 1043 67.75 0.87 12.69
CA ILE A 1043 66.50 0.93 13.46
C ILE A 1043 66.68 1.87 14.65
N ILE A 1044 65.73 2.78 14.82
CA ILE A 1044 65.73 3.78 15.88
C ILE A 1044 64.58 3.46 16.84
N ARG A 1045 64.94 3.03 18.06
CA ARG A 1045 63.98 2.68 19.12
C ARG A 1045 63.87 3.84 20.12
N HIS A 1046 62.71 4.48 20.17
CA HIS A 1046 62.39 5.53 21.14
C HIS A 1046 62.12 4.93 22.54
N SER A 1047 62.39 5.68 23.60
CA SER A 1047 62.14 5.23 24.99
C SER A 1047 60.66 4.87 25.22
N GLY A 1048 60.39 3.71 25.83
CA GLY A 1048 59.04 3.21 26.12
C GLY A 1048 58.63 2.00 25.26
N ARG A 1049 57.43 1.45 25.50
CA ARG A 1049 56.87 0.32 24.72
C ARG A 1049 56.15 0.86 23.46
N ASN A 1050 56.92 1.31 22.49
CA ASN A 1050 56.39 1.83 21.22
C ASN A 1050 56.23 0.69 20.20
N LEU A 1051 55.01 0.47 19.73
CA LEU A 1051 54.71 -0.53 18.69
C LEU A 1051 55.25 -0.12 17.31
N LEU A 1052 55.43 1.18 17.07
CA LEU A 1052 56.06 1.70 15.86
C LEU A 1052 57.47 2.17 16.18
N VAL A 1053 58.43 1.81 15.33
CA VAL A 1053 59.83 2.26 15.42
C VAL A 1053 60.23 2.89 14.09
N GLU A 1054 61.21 3.78 14.14
CA GLU A 1054 61.71 4.45 12.93
C GLU A 1054 62.81 3.61 12.27
N GLY A 1055 62.82 3.58 10.94
CA GLY A 1055 63.82 2.87 10.14
C GLY A 1055 64.45 3.83 9.14
N GLN A 1056 65.78 3.90 9.15
CA GLN A 1056 66.55 4.68 8.18
C GLN A 1056 67.32 3.72 7.27
N ILE A 1057 67.16 3.87 5.95
CA ILE A 1057 67.99 3.15 4.98
C ILE A 1057 69.36 3.83 4.95
N ILE A 1058 70.39 3.13 5.41
CA ILE A 1058 71.77 3.63 5.49
C ILE A 1058 72.69 3.06 4.41
N ASP A 1059 72.31 1.93 3.80
CA ASP A 1059 73.02 1.29 2.68
C ASP A 1059 71.99 0.87 1.62
N ARG A 1060 71.88 1.71 0.58
CA ARG A 1060 70.87 1.55 -0.48
C ARG A 1060 71.10 0.31 -1.33
N ASP A 1061 72.35 -0.09 -1.55
CA ASP A 1061 72.67 -1.26 -2.39
C ASP A 1061 72.26 -2.56 -1.68
N LYS A 1062 72.51 -2.66 -0.37
CA LYS A 1062 72.02 -3.78 0.46
C LYS A 1062 70.50 -3.82 0.54
N PHE A 1063 69.85 -2.66 0.71
CA PHE A 1063 68.39 -2.59 0.77
C PHE A 1063 67.76 -3.02 -0.57
N ALA A 1064 68.25 -2.48 -1.68
CA ALA A 1064 67.73 -2.75 -3.02
C ALA A 1064 67.83 -4.22 -3.43
N LYS A 1065 68.85 -4.93 -2.94
CA LYS A 1065 69.05 -6.37 -3.18
C LYS A 1065 67.84 -7.21 -2.78
N TYR A 1066 67.14 -6.84 -1.71
CA TYR A 1066 66.02 -7.62 -1.16
C TYR A 1066 64.65 -6.97 -1.41
N PHE A 1067 64.60 -5.64 -1.55
CA PHE A 1067 63.36 -4.88 -1.57
C PHE A 1067 63.11 -4.12 -2.89
N GLY A 1068 64.06 -4.17 -3.83
CA GLY A 1068 63.98 -3.49 -5.12
C GLY A 1068 64.51 -2.05 -5.13
N ASN A 1069 64.71 -1.51 -6.33
CA ASN A 1069 65.45 -0.26 -6.58
C ASN A 1069 64.56 1.00 -6.74
N ASN A 1070 63.31 0.95 -6.30
CA ASN A 1070 62.36 2.06 -6.51
C ASN A 1070 62.59 3.18 -5.48
N GLU A 1071 62.82 4.41 -5.94
CA GLU A 1071 63.14 5.56 -5.07
C GLU A 1071 61.98 6.00 -4.18
N ASN A 1072 60.74 5.59 -4.50
CA ASN A 1072 59.52 5.94 -3.77
C ASN A 1072 59.04 4.85 -2.79
N ILE A 1073 59.94 3.98 -2.31
CA ILE A 1073 59.60 2.96 -1.31
C ILE A 1073 59.46 3.61 0.08
N LYS A 1074 58.29 3.43 0.70
CA LYS A 1074 58.03 3.81 2.08
C LYS A 1074 58.32 2.62 3.01
N LEU A 1075 59.24 2.77 3.95
CA LEU A 1075 59.57 1.75 4.95
C LEU A 1075 58.81 2.02 6.25
N SER A 1076 58.04 1.04 6.72
CA SER A 1076 57.33 1.07 7.99
C SER A 1076 57.80 -0.10 8.87
N LEU A 1077 58.28 0.18 10.08
CA LEU A 1077 58.74 -0.84 11.01
C LEU A 1077 57.77 -0.99 12.18
N PHE A 1078 57.35 -2.22 12.44
CA PHE A 1078 56.44 -2.56 13.53
C PHE A 1078 57.13 -3.51 14.49
N THR A 1079 57.05 -3.24 15.79
CA THR A 1079 57.60 -4.13 16.79
C THR A 1079 56.53 -5.08 17.32
N SER A 1080 56.82 -6.38 17.36
CA SER A 1080 55.92 -7.37 17.96
C SER A 1080 56.66 -8.39 18.80
N LYS A 1081 55.95 -9.16 19.63
CA LYS A 1081 56.55 -10.30 20.33
C LYS A 1081 56.88 -11.40 19.29
N PRO A 1082 57.97 -12.17 19.46
CA PRO A 1082 58.36 -13.18 18.49
C PRO A 1082 57.19 -14.12 18.10
N LYS A 1083 56.45 -14.65 19.08
CA LYS A 1083 55.31 -15.55 18.86
C LYS A 1083 54.20 -15.01 17.94
N ASP A 1084 54.04 -13.70 17.85
CA ASP A 1084 52.97 -13.04 17.08
C ASP A 1084 53.40 -12.76 15.63
N MET A 1085 54.70 -12.90 15.33
CA MET A 1085 55.30 -12.55 14.04
C MET A 1085 54.74 -13.36 12.89
N ALA A 1086 54.67 -14.69 13.04
CA ALA A 1086 54.15 -15.56 11.99
C ALA A 1086 52.69 -15.21 11.64
N TRP A 1087 51.87 -14.84 12.62
CA TRP A 1087 50.49 -14.41 12.38
C TRP A 1087 50.42 -13.06 11.65
N LEU A 1088 51.25 -12.09 12.01
CA LEU A 1088 51.29 -10.79 11.31
C LEU A 1088 51.60 -10.96 9.82
N LEU A 1089 52.50 -11.88 9.49
CA LEU A 1089 52.83 -12.22 8.11
C LEU A 1089 51.71 -13.02 7.41
N ALA A 1090 51.09 -13.99 8.11
CA ALA A 1090 49.95 -14.75 7.57
C ALA A 1090 48.74 -13.87 7.23
N SER A 1091 48.47 -12.88 8.08
CA SER A 1091 47.31 -11.98 8.03
C SER A 1091 47.49 -10.79 7.09
N LYS A 1092 48.56 -10.75 6.29
CA LYS A 1092 48.91 -9.62 5.39
C LYS A 1092 49.08 -8.27 6.13
N ARG A 1093 49.37 -8.27 7.44
CA ARG A 1093 49.57 -7.04 8.23
C ARG A 1093 50.98 -6.48 8.09
N VAL A 1094 51.96 -7.35 7.81
CA VAL A 1094 53.33 -7.00 7.44
C VAL A 1094 53.68 -7.69 6.12
N THR A 1095 54.60 -7.10 5.36
CA THR A 1095 55.11 -7.71 4.13
C THR A 1095 56.29 -8.64 4.41
N HIS A 1096 57.09 -8.31 5.44
CA HIS A 1096 58.27 -9.08 5.83
C HIS A 1096 58.44 -9.15 7.35
N LEU A 1097 59.27 -10.07 7.83
CA LEU A 1097 59.66 -10.20 9.24
C LEU A 1097 61.18 -10.29 9.38
N ILE A 1098 61.72 -9.69 10.44
CA ILE A 1098 63.08 -9.94 10.92
C ILE A 1098 62.97 -10.59 12.30
N THR A 1099 63.26 -11.89 12.38
CA THR A 1099 63.18 -12.65 13.63
C THR A 1099 64.06 -13.91 13.57
N PHE A 1100 64.09 -14.67 14.65
CA PHE A 1100 64.82 -15.94 14.71
C PHE A 1100 64.03 -17.07 14.05
N GLU A 1101 64.76 -18.01 13.45
CA GLU A 1101 64.18 -19.18 12.80
C GLU A 1101 63.35 -20.04 13.74
N ILE A 1102 63.78 -20.15 14.99
CA ILE A 1102 63.07 -20.89 16.05
C ILE A 1102 61.64 -20.38 16.29
N VAL A 1103 61.37 -19.12 15.95
CA VAL A 1103 60.07 -18.47 16.14
C VAL A 1103 59.10 -18.84 15.03
N VAL A 1104 59.55 -18.78 13.77
CA VAL A 1104 58.69 -18.98 12.60
C VAL A 1104 58.54 -20.46 12.22
N LYS A 1105 59.49 -21.34 12.59
CA LYS A 1105 59.44 -22.79 12.32
C LYS A 1105 58.23 -23.52 12.88
N ASN A 1106 57.51 -22.92 13.82
CA ASN A 1106 56.22 -23.44 14.29
C ASN A 1106 55.10 -23.29 13.22
N TYR A 1107 55.34 -22.55 12.14
CA TYR A 1107 54.37 -22.19 11.09
C TYR A 1107 54.97 -22.32 9.67
N PRO A 1108 55.45 -23.52 9.26
CA PRO A 1108 56.24 -23.69 8.04
C PRO A 1108 55.49 -23.38 6.74
N THR A 1109 54.15 -23.31 6.76
CA THR A 1109 53.32 -23.00 5.59
C THR A 1109 53.13 -21.50 5.35
N VAL A 1110 53.58 -20.65 6.27
CA VAL A 1110 53.25 -19.21 6.28
C VAL A 1110 54.34 -18.35 5.64
N TYR A 1111 55.60 -18.81 5.64
CA TYR A 1111 56.76 -17.98 5.34
C TYR A 1111 57.72 -18.62 4.33
N THR A 1112 58.42 -17.77 3.59
CA THR A 1112 59.61 -18.08 2.79
C THR A 1112 60.83 -17.40 3.42
N VAL A 1113 61.97 -18.10 3.43
CA VAL A 1113 63.24 -17.52 3.87
C VAL A 1113 63.82 -16.70 2.71
N ILE A 1114 64.06 -15.41 2.92
CA ILE A 1114 64.65 -14.52 1.90
C ILE A 1114 66.16 -14.41 2.11
N HIS A 1115 66.59 -14.18 3.34
CA HIS A 1115 68.00 -14.06 3.70
C HIS A 1115 68.20 -14.44 5.16
N GLU A 1116 69.22 -15.21 5.48
CA GLU A 1116 69.51 -15.64 6.85
C GLU A 1116 70.98 -15.47 7.22
N ALA A 1117 71.25 -15.33 8.52
CA ALA A 1117 72.59 -15.30 9.11
C ALA A 1117 72.58 -16.05 10.45
N ILE A 1118 73.70 -16.66 10.79
CA ILE A 1118 73.87 -17.39 12.06
C ILE A 1118 74.13 -16.39 13.19
N ASP A 1119 73.41 -16.53 14.30
CA ASP A 1119 73.73 -15.85 15.55
C ASP A 1119 74.66 -16.76 16.41
N PRO A 1120 75.89 -16.33 16.72
CA PRO A 1120 76.85 -17.15 17.46
C PRO A 1120 76.63 -17.13 18.98
N THR A 1121 75.68 -16.35 19.49
CA THR A 1121 75.58 -16.02 20.92
C THR A 1121 74.39 -16.65 21.62
N ILE A 1122 73.33 -16.98 20.90
CA ILE A 1122 72.11 -17.53 21.50
C ILE A 1122 71.97 -19.04 21.27
N SER A 1123 71.32 -19.71 22.22
CA SER A 1123 70.92 -21.12 22.16
C SER A 1123 69.46 -21.26 22.55
N LEU A 1124 68.82 -22.36 22.14
CA LEU A 1124 67.51 -22.76 22.66
C LEU A 1124 67.73 -23.93 23.62
N ALA A 1125 67.19 -23.87 24.83
CA ALA A 1125 67.39 -24.88 25.86
C ALA A 1125 66.09 -25.21 26.60
N LEU A 1126 66.03 -26.41 27.17
CA LEU A 1126 65.08 -26.77 28.22
C LEU A 1126 65.69 -26.44 29.58
N ILE A 1127 64.93 -25.68 30.35
CA ILE A 1127 65.29 -25.18 31.67
C ILE A 1127 64.41 -25.80 32.74
N CYS A 1128 64.97 -25.94 33.94
CA CYS A 1128 64.28 -26.42 35.13
C CYS A 1128 64.63 -25.52 36.33
N ARG A 1129 63.93 -25.71 37.44
CA ARG A 1129 64.35 -25.15 38.73
C ARG A 1129 65.66 -25.79 39.16
N LYS A 1130 66.57 -25.00 39.72
CA LYS A 1130 67.89 -25.46 40.17
C LYS A 1130 67.76 -26.65 41.13
N GLY A 1131 68.41 -27.77 40.82
CA GLY A 1131 68.38 -29.00 41.62
C GLY A 1131 67.14 -29.89 41.40
N ALA A 1132 66.28 -29.59 40.42
CA ALA A 1132 65.16 -30.45 40.08
C ALA A 1132 65.63 -31.79 39.48
N SER A 1133 65.12 -32.91 40.01
CA SER A 1133 65.36 -34.24 39.43
C SER A 1133 64.46 -34.45 38.20
N ILE A 1134 65.09 -34.51 37.02
CA ILE A 1134 64.41 -34.71 35.73
C ILE A 1134 64.86 -36.06 35.15
N GLU A 1135 63.99 -37.05 35.24
CA GLU A 1135 64.25 -38.44 34.85
C GLU A 1135 63.20 -38.91 33.82
N PRO A 1136 63.39 -38.61 32.51
CA PRO A 1136 62.41 -38.91 31.46
C PRO A 1136 62.03 -40.39 31.35
N GLU A 1137 62.94 -41.29 31.68
CA GLU A 1137 62.72 -42.75 31.73
C GLU A 1137 61.67 -43.19 32.77
N LYS A 1138 61.39 -42.36 33.77
CA LYS A 1138 60.34 -42.62 34.78
C LYS A 1138 58.99 -42.02 34.42
N TRP A 1139 58.88 -41.27 33.32
CA TRP A 1139 57.62 -40.67 32.89
C TRP A 1139 56.67 -41.74 32.35
N THR A 1140 55.39 -41.68 32.73
CA THR A 1140 54.38 -42.68 32.33
C THR A 1140 53.11 -42.03 31.81
N ARG A 1141 52.27 -42.80 31.10
CA ARG A 1141 50.97 -42.31 30.62
C ARG A 1141 50.04 -41.84 31.76
N GLN A 1142 50.19 -42.39 32.97
CA GLN A 1142 49.39 -42.07 34.15
C GLN A 1142 49.88 -40.83 34.89
N LYS A 1143 51.18 -40.51 34.81
CA LYS A 1143 51.80 -39.37 35.48
C LYS A 1143 52.68 -38.60 34.49
N LYS A 1144 52.04 -37.78 33.66
CA LYS A 1144 52.70 -36.98 32.63
C LYS A 1144 53.17 -35.64 33.21
N PRO A 1145 54.45 -35.28 33.10
CA PRO A 1145 54.87 -33.93 33.43
C PRO A 1145 54.34 -32.93 32.40
N LEU A 1146 54.05 -31.72 32.88
CA LEU A 1146 53.67 -30.57 32.08
C LEU A 1146 54.94 -29.77 31.75
N ILE A 1147 55.08 -29.42 30.48
CA ILE A 1147 56.23 -28.70 29.96
C ILE A 1147 55.72 -27.46 29.25
N ALA A 1148 56.02 -26.28 29.77
CA ALA A 1148 55.64 -25.02 29.14
C ALA A 1148 56.56 -24.76 27.94
N THR A 1149 56.00 -24.55 26.75
CA THR A 1149 56.83 -24.30 25.56
C THR A 1149 56.26 -23.26 24.61
N GLU A 1150 57.12 -22.35 24.17
CA GLU A 1150 56.88 -21.40 23.07
C GLU A 1150 57.27 -22.02 21.70
N HIS A 1151 58.23 -22.96 21.71
CA HIS A 1151 58.88 -23.58 20.54
C HIS A 1151 58.53 -25.07 20.42
N VAL A 1152 57.22 -25.39 20.41
CA VAL A 1152 56.69 -26.76 20.44
C VAL A 1152 57.36 -27.68 19.42
N CYS A 1153 57.58 -27.22 18.18
CA CYS A 1153 58.20 -28.04 17.14
C CYS A 1153 59.63 -28.45 17.48
N HIS A 1154 60.41 -27.53 18.09
CA HIS A 1154 61.79 -27.77 18.47
C HIS A 1154 61.89 -28.70 19.67
N VAL A 1155 61.04 -28.50 20.69
CA VAL A 1155 60.98 -29.38 21.86
C VAL A 1155 60.53 -30.78 21.47
N THR A 1156 59.49 -30.90 20.62
CA THR A 1156 58.98 -32.19 20.12
C THR A 1156 60.08 -32.94 19.39
N ARG A 1157 60.75 -32.30 18.42
CA ARG A 1157 61.83 -32.93 17.64
C ARG A 1157 63.01 -33.34 18.51
N PHE A 1158 63.37 -32.52 19.49
CA PHE A 1158 64.43 -32.87 20.44
C PHE A 1158 64.08 -34.11 21.26
N PHE A 1159 62.85 -34.22 21.76
CA PHE A 1159 62.39 -35.41 22.48
C PHE A 1159 62.32 -36.65 21.60
N GLU A 1160 61.87 -36.53 20.36
CA GLU A 1160 61.90 -37.61 19.38
C GLU A 1160 63.34 -38.09 19.11
N GLN A 1161 64.28 -37.17 18.89
CA GLN A 1161 65.69 -37.50 18.65
C GLN A 1161 66.37 -38.16 19.85
N ASN A 1162 65.87 -37.93 21.06
CA ASN A 1162 66.37 -38.53 22.30
C ASN A 1162 65.52 -39.74 22.76
N ASN A 1163 64.66 -40.30 21.89
CA ASN A 1163 63.80 -41.46 22.15
C ASN A 1163 62.86 -41.32 23.38
N ILE A 1164 62.41 -40.11 23.71
CA ILE A 1164 61.44 -39.87 24.79
C ILE A 1164 60.03 -40.10 24.25
N ASN A 1165 59.26 -41.01 24.87
CA ASN A 1165 57.94 -41.41 24.35
C ASN A 1165 56.92 -40.26 24.43
N PRO A 1166 56.30 -39.83 23.31
CA PRO A 1166 55.38 -38.69 23.26
C PRO A 1166 54.10 -38.87 24.09
N HIS A 1167 53.76 -40.11 24.45
CA HIS A 1167 52.61 -40.39 25.31
C HIS A 1167 52.89 -40.19 26.81
N THR A 1168 54.13 -39.92 27.20
CA THR A 1168 54.56 -39.85 28.61
C THR A 1168 54.71 -38.44 29.15
N TYR A 1169 54.60 -37.40 28.32
CA TYR A 1169 54.63 -35.98 28.72
C TYR A 1169 53.48 -35.18 28.09
N HIS A 1170 53.30 -33.93 28.51
CA HIS A 1170 52.41 -32.96 27.87
C HIS A 1170 53.15 -31.66 27.60
N LEU A 1171 53.20 -31.25 26.33
CA LEU A 1171 53.68 -29.93 25.93
C LEU A 1171 52.49 -28.97 26.00
N ASP A 1172 52.54 -28.04 26.95
CA ASP A 1172 51.56 -26.97 27.09
C ASP A 1172 52.10 -25.75 26.35
N ARG A 1173 51.41 -25.34 25.28
CA ARG A 1173 51.83 -24.19 24.49
C ARG A 1173 51.40 -22.92 25.21
N VAL A 1174 52.37 -22.15 25.70
CA VAL A 1174 52.09 -20.95 26.51
C VAL A 1174 52.16 -19.66 25.70
N THR A 1175 51.38 -18.66 26.12
CA THR A 1175 51.23 -17.36 25.44
C THR A 1175 52.08 -16.25 26.05
N GLY A 1176 52.85 -16.53 27.11
CA GLY A 1176 53.84 -15.63 27.71
C GLY A 1176 55.22 -16.29 27.72
N SER A 1177 56.21 -15.69 28.39
CA SER A 1177 57.53 -16.30 28.49
C SER A 1177 57.43 -17.66 29.17
N SER A 1178 57.80 -18.76 28.51
CA SER A 1178 57.76 -20.12 29.11
C SER A 1178 58.54 -20.18 30.42
N GLU A 1179 59.68 -19.49 30.47
CA GLU A 1179 60.48 -19.24 31.68
C GLU A 1179 59.63 -18.61 32.81
N GLY A 1180 58.83 -17.59 32.49
CA GLY A 1180 57.93 -16.95 33.44
C GLY A 1180 56.84 -17.87 33.99
N PHE A 1181 56.33 -18.81 33.20
CA PHE A 1181 55.39 -19.83 33.70
C PHE A 1181 56.05 -20.83 34.62
N LEU A 1182 57.32 -21.17 34.36
CA LEU A 1182 58.14 -22.00 35.23
C LEU A 1182 58.47 -21.30 36.55
N ILE A 1183 58.67 -19.98 36.53
CA ILE A 1183 58.95 -19.17 37.74
C ILE A 1183 57.69 -18.96 38.58
N ASN A 1184 56.59 -18.55 37.94
CA ASN A 1184 55.40 -18.08 38.64
C ASN A 1184 54.46 -19.22 39.08
N THR A 1185 54.70 -20.46 38.63
CA THR A 1185 53.81 -21.59 38.93
C THR A 1185 54.59 -22.89 39.13
N ASP A 1186 54.20 -23.69 40.12
CA ASP A 1186 54.75 -25.04 40.35
C ASP A 1186 54.12 -26.11 39.45
N LYS A 1187 53.26 -25.71 38.50
CA LYS A 1187 52.56 -26.59 37.56
C LYS A 1187 53.52 -27.27 36.58
N TYR A 1188 54.55 -26.56 36.11
CA TYR A 1188 55.43 -27.02 35.04
C TYR A 1188 56.73 -27.61 35.58
N LEU A 1189 57.12 -28.76 35.03
CA LEU A 1189 58.37 -29.45 35.35
C LEU A 1189 59.56 -28.85 34.58
N LEU A 1190 59.34 -28.53 33.30
CA LEU A 1190 60.32 -27.95 32.40
C LEU A 1190 59.68 -26.77 31.65
N ALA A 1191 60.52 -25.86 31.19
CA ALA A 1191 60.15 -24.87 30.18
C ALA A 1191 61.22 -24.78 29.09
N ASP A 1192 60.88 -24.34 27.89
CA ASP A 1192 61.89 -23.90 26.93
C ASP A 1192 62.29 -22.44 27.15
N ALA A 1193 63.54 -22.09 26.84
CA ALA A 1193 64.03 -20.73 26.91
C ALA A 1193 65.15 -20.49 25.90
N VAL A 1194 65.17 -19.30 25.33
CA VAL A 1194 66.29 -18.82 24.52
C VAL A 1194 67.32 -18.20 25.46
N VAL A 1195 68.52 -18.78 25.48
CA VAL A 1195 69.59 -18.46 26.43
C VAL A 1195 70.79 -17.86 25.72
N GLU A 1196 71.22 -16.67 26.16
CA GLU A 1196 72.42 -15.98 25.68
C GLU A 1196 73.60 -16.17 26.65
N SER A 1197 73.54 -15.56 27.83
CA SER A 1197 74.63 -15.59 28.84
C SER A 1197 74.32 -16.41 30.09
N GLY A 1198 73.10 -16.95 30.22
CA GLY A 1198 72.64 -17.70 31.41
C GLY A 1198 72.28 -16.84 32.64
N ARG A 1199 72.64 -15.55 32.66
CA ARG A 1199 72.43 -14.63 33.79
C ARG A 1199 70.98 -14.57 34.28
N THR A 1200 70.00 -14.52 33.37
CA THR A 1200 68.57 -14.47 33.71
C THR A 1200 68.10 -15.76 34.40
N LEU A 1201 68.70 -16.91 34.05
CA LEU A 1201 68.39 -18.18 34.71
C LEU A 1201 68.93 -18.18 36.14
N GLU A 1202 70.16 -17.70 36.34
CA GLU A 1202 70.77 -17.58 37.67
C GLU A 1202 69.97 -16.64 38.59
N GLU A 1203 69.57 -15.47 38.08
CA GLU A 1203 68.78 -14.47 38.81
C GLU A 1203 67.41 -15.01 39.23
N ASN A 1204 66.86 -16.01 38.52
CA ASN A 1204 65.57 -16.64 38.82
C ASN A 1204 65.69 -18.05 39.44
N ASN A 1205 66.89 -18.46 39.86
CA ASN A 1205 67.16 -19.79 40.45
C ASN A 1205 66.76 -20.97 39.52
N LEU A 1206 67.02 -20.82 38.23
CA LEU A 1206 66.81 -21.81 37.18
C LEU A 1206 68.16 -22.33 36.65
N GLU A 1207 68.16 -23.50 36.04
CA GLU A 1207 69.33 -24.06 35.35
C GLU A 1207 68.95 -24.71 34.02
N ILE A 1208 69.93 -24.84 33.12
CA ILE A 1208 69.75 -25.57 31.86
C ILE A 1208 69.78 -27.07 32.16
N TRP A 1209 68.69 -27.76 31.86
CA TRP A 1209 68.67 -29.22 31.88
C TRP A 1209 69.30 -29.80 30.61
N LYS A 1210 68.84 -29.34 29.44
CA LYS A 1210 69.35 -29.78 28.13
C LYS A 1210 69.31 -28.65 27.11
N VAL A 1211 70.34 -28.58 26.27
CA VAL A 1211 70.37 -27.68 25.11
C VAL A 1211 69.65 -28.34 23.94
N ILE A 1212 68.65 -27.68 23.37
CA ILE A 1212 67.90 -28.12 22.19
C ILE A 1212 68.65 -27.72 20.93
N ILE A 1213 69.04 -26.45 20.83
CA ILE A 1213 69.84 -25.90 19.72
C ILE A 1213 71.04 -25.18 20.31
N PRO A 1214 72.28 -25.62 20.03
CA PRO A 1214 73.48 -25.00 20.58
C PRO A 1214 73.76 -23.62 19.97
N GLN A 1215 74.61 -22.85 20.66
CA GLN A 1215 75.14 -21.59 20.15
C GLN A 1215 75.82 -21.79 18.79
N GLY A 1216 75.64 -20.85 17.87
CA GLY A 1216 76.17 -20.95 16.50
C GLY A 1216 75.32 -21.81 15.54
N GLN A 1217 74.14 -22.28 15.97
CA GLN A 1217 73.17 -22.99 15.12
C GLN A 1217 71.79 -22.31 15.08
N VAL A 1218 71.62 -21.16 15.74
CA VAL A 1218 70.37 -20.39 15.66
C VAL A 1218 70.50 -19.34 14.56
N HIS A 1219 69.54 -19.30 13.65
CA HIS A 1219 69.52 -18.37 12.53
C HIS A 1219 68.61 -17.17 12.83
N ILE A 1220 69.05 -15.97 12.45
CA ILE A 1220 68.21 -14.78 12.27
C ILE A 1220 67.97 -14.64 10.78
N ALA A 1221 66.73 -14.38 10.38
CA ALA A 1221 66.45 -14.21 8.96
C ALA A 1221 65.43 -13.10 8.69
N LEU A 1222 65.48 -12.64 7.44
CA LEU A 1222 64.43 -11.94 6.76
C LEU A 1222 63.47 -12.98 6.15
N TYR A 1223 62.20 -12.94 6.57
CA TYR A 1223 61.15 -13.80 6.05
C TYR A 1223 60.16 -13.00 5.21
N GLY A 1224 59.77 -13.56 4.07
CA GLY A 1224 58.63 -13.13 3.26
C GLY A 1224 57.45 -14.09 3.45
N ARG A 1225 56.28 -13.73 2.95
CA ARG A 1225 55.09 -14.59 3.01
C ARG A 1225 55.17 -15.68 1.93
N CYS A 1226 54.73 -16.90 2.24
CA CYS A 1226 54.45 -17.91 1.21
C CYS A 1226 53.29 -17.45 0.32
N HIS A 1227 53.45 -17.63 -1.00
CA HIS A 1227 52.41 -17.35 -1.99
C HIS A 1227 51.34 -18.44 -2.03
#